data_AF-F4QAN3-F1
#
_entry.id   AF-F4QAN3-F1
#
_cell.length_a   1.000
_cell.length_b   1.000
_cell.length_c   1.000
_cell.angle_alpha   90.00
_cell.angle_beta   90.00
_cell.angle_gamma   90.00
#
_symmetry.space_group_name_H-M   'P 1'
#
loop_
_entity.id
_entity.type
_entity.pdbx_description
1 polymer ?
#
loop_
_entity_poly.entity_id
_entity_poly.type
_entity_poly.pdbx_seq_one_letter_code
_entity_poly.pdbx_strand_id
1 'polypeptide(L)'
;MSAATTTTNVDPKIIDGRIISADIKKDIKIQVEKLIAQGKRAPCLVVILVGDRPDSHTYVRNKKKTASDLGFESIDCLLPGTTTQQEVIDIVKKYNQDEAVDGILVQLPLPSHINEASVLNEIDISKDVDGFNPINIGSLGMRGRNATFQPCTPRGCIEMLDRSGVEIAGKKAVVLGRSNIVGLPVALMLMNRDATVTICHSKTPDIPSQVKQADIVIAAIGQARFVKKEWIKEGAVVIDVGMNSVDGKLCGDVDYVNVKEVASKITPVPGGVGPMTIVMLLSNTLESSKKRQNYYLSIYISIMTHTTFSSSSNQKWDQEIVDIADYVLNYKPTTDESFSTAKATLFDAIGCGLLALKYKECTKLMGPTVEGTVVPNGCHVPGTDYVLDPVQAAFNIGCMNRWLDFNDTWLGREWGHPSDNLASILAVAEYKSRENIKVGLPPLTMNDVLVALIKAYEIQGVLALENSFNRVGLDHVVLVKVASTAVVAQLLGGTRDQVLNAVSNAWVDGQSLRTYRHFPNTGSRKSWAAGDAASRAVHLSLFALKGEMGYPTALSAKIWGFYDVHFKGNTFKFQRPYGSYVMENVLFKVSYPAEYHAQTAVECSIRLHPLYKQKGGVDAIEKIVITTHESAIRIIDKKGPLNNPADRDHCIQYMSAIGMIYGDLNADHYEDKVAIGDTSIDQLRDKMVCVENTQYSADYLDPEKRSIANRIQIFFKDGTTSDDVEVEYPIGHRRRRQEALPLIESKFFNALKDSPVPQQSLSAIQDLFKTTDKFNQTSVLDFVNLFKC
;
A
#
# COMPACT_ATOMS: atom_id res chain seq x y z
N MET A 1 -30.98 16.24 -62.65
CA MET A 1 -29.72 17.01 -62.76
C MET A 1 -28.61 16.14 -62.20
N SER A 2 -27.79 15.54 -63.07
CA SER A 2 -26.65 14.72 -62.64
C SER A 2 -25.49 15.63 -62.26
N ALA A 3 -25.13 15.65 -60.98
CA ALA A 3 -23.91 16.31 -60.54
C ALA A 3 -22.71 15.44 -60.96
N ALA A 4 -21.86 15.99 -61.81
CA ALA A 4 -20.63 15.38 -62.28
C ALA A 4 -19.66 15.21 -61.10
N THR A 5 -19.28 13.97 -60.80
CA THR A 5 -18.19 13.63 -59.88
C THR A 5 -16.88 13.85 -60.61
N THR A 6 -16.18 14.93 -60.29
CA THR A 6 -14.79 15.17 -60.69
C THR A 6 -13.88 14.15 -60.01
N THR A 7 -13.63 13.01 -60.66
CA THR A 7 -12.54 12.10 -60.30
C THR A 7 -11.22 12.79 -60.59
N THR A 8 -10.56 13.28 -59.54
CA THR A 8 -9.16 13.71 -59.61
C THR A 8 -8.30 12.53 -60.05
N ASN A 9 -7.68 12.64 -61.22
CA ASN A 9 -6.78 11.67 -61.81
C ASN A 9 -5.45 11.71 -61.04
N VAL A 10 -5.37 11.02 -59.89
CA VAL A 10 -4.14 10.94 -59.08
C VAL A 10 -3.22 9.90 -59.71
N ASP A 11 -2.03 10.32 -60.12
CA ASP A 11 -0.99 9.41 -60.63
C ASP A 11 -0.71 8.31 -59.59
N PRO A 12 -0.93 7.02 -59.90
CA PRO A 12 -0.81 5.93 -58.94
C PRO A 12 0.62 5.71 -58.43
N LYS A 13 1.63 6.35 -59.05
CA LYS A 13 3.01 6.38 -58.55
C LYS A 13 3.21 7.37 -57.39
N ILE A 14 2.29 8.29 -57.14
CA ILE A 14 2.47 9.33 -56.12
C ILE A 14 1.84 8.88 -54.80
N ILE A 15 2.66 8.82 -53.76
CA ILE A 15 2.20 8.65 -52.38
C ILE A 15 1.90 10.05 -51.82
N ASP A 16 0.66 10.53 -52.02
CA ASP A 16 0.24 11.85 -51.57
C ASP A 16 -0.22 11.81 -50.10
N GLY A 17 0.65 12.27 -49.21
CA GLY A 17 0.37 12.36 -47.78
C GLY A 17 -0.78 13.31 -47.43
N ARG A 18 -1.19 14.23 -48.31
CA ARG A 18 -2.39 15.06 -48.09
C ARG A 18 -3.67 14.24 -48.19
N ILE A 19 -3.74 13.33 -49.16
CA ILE A 19 -4.88 12.43 -49.33
C ILE A 19 -4.95 11.47 -48.15
N ILE A 20 -3.82 10.82 -47.85
CA ILE A 20 -3.74 9.85 -46.74
C ILE A 20 -4.05 10.54 -45.39
N SER A 21 -3.47 11.71 -45.14
CA SER A 21 -3.75 12.45 -43.90
C SER A 21 -5.20 12.94 -43.84
N ALA A 22 -5.85 13.28 -44.95
CA ALA A 22 -7.26 13.64 -44.96
C ALA A 22 -8.16 12.48 -44.51
N ASP A 23 -7.84 11.25 -44.92
CA ASP A 23 -8.59 10.08 -44.48
C ASP A 23 -8.37 9.77 -43.00
N ILE A 24 -7.12 9.82 -42.52
CA ILE A 24 -6.82 9.65 -41.09
C ILE A 24 -7.49 10.74 -40.24
N LYS A 25 -7.56 11.98 -40.75
CA LYS A 25 -8.29 13.08 -40.09
C LYS A 25 -9.77 12.77 -39.94
N LYS A 26 -10.43 12.17 -40.94
CA LYS A 26 -11.83 11.73 -40.82
C LYS A 26 -11.97 10.70 -39.70
N ASP A 27 -11.08 9.70 -39.67
CA ASP A 27 -11.08 8.65 -38.64
C ASP A 27 -10.87 9.24 -37.24
N ILE A 28 -9.95 10.19 -37.09
CA ILE A 28 -9.70 10.90 -35.82
C ILE A 28 -10.94 11.69 -35.42
N LYS A 29 -11.54 12.45 -36.34
CA LYS A 29 -12.73 13.26 -36.05
C LYS A 29 -13.89 12.41 -35.54
N ILE A 30 -14.20 11.31 -36.23
CA ILE A 30 -15.23 10.35 -35.81
C ILE A 30 -14.95 9.83 -34.39
N GLN A 31 -13.69 9.54 -34.08
CA GLN A 31 -13.32 9.04 -32.76
C GLN A 31 -13.42 10.11 -31.67
N VAL A 32 -13.06 11.36 -31.95
CA VAL A 32 -13.21 12.47 -30.99
C VAL A 32 -14.69 12.77 -30.75
N GLU A 33 -15.49 12.85 -31.80
CA GLU A 33 -16.95 13.04 -31.70
C GLU A 33 -17.59 11.92 -30.88
N LYS A 34 -17.16 10.67 -31.09
CA LYS A 34 -17.60 9.52 -30.29
C LYS A 34 -17.19 9.64 -28.81
N LEU A 35 -15.97 10.10 -28.51
CA LEU A 35 -15.53 10.31 -27.12
C LEU A 35 -16.38 11.37 -26.41
N ILE A 36 -16.62 12.49 -27.09
CA ILE A 36 -17.42 13.60 -26.55
C ILE A 36 -18.88 13.16 -26.34
N ALA A 37 -19.46 12.42 -27.30
CA ALA A 37 -20.82 11.87 -27.18
C ALA A 37 -20.96 10.86 -26.01
N GLN A 38 -19.85 10.24 -25.57
CA GLN A 38 -19.80 9.38 -24.38
C GLN A 38 -19.65 10.18 -23.07
N GLY A 39 -19.73 11.51 -23.10
CA GLY A 39 -19.55 12.37 -21.93
C GLY A 39 -18.09 12.56 -21.52
N LYS A 40 -17.12 12.12 -22.34
CA LYS A 40 -15.69 12.29 -22.05
C LYS A 40 -15.20 13.64 -22.59
N ARG A 41 -14.17 14.22 -21.95
CA ARG A 41 -13.58 15.49 -22.41
C ARG A 41 -12.86 15.33 -23.76
N ALA A 42 -12.77 16.43 -24.50
CA ALA A 42 -11.95 16.50 -25.69
C ALA A 42 -10.46 16.26 -25.37
N PRO A 43 -9.69 15.62 -26.26
CA PRO A 43 -8.25 15.52 -26.10
C PRO A 43 -7.59 16.91 -26.11
N CYS A 44 -6.59 17.12 -25.25
CA CYS A 44 -5.89 18.40 -25.14
C CYS A 44 -4.41 18.30 -25.48
N LEU A 45 -3.95 19.14 -26.41
CA LEU A 45 -2.55 19.29 -26.81
C LEU A 45 -1.97 20.63 -26.36
N VAL A 46 -0.88 20.59 -25.61
CA VAL A 46 -0.06 21.77 -25.33
C VAL A 46 1.05 21.87 -26.37
N VAL A 47 1.23 23.06 -26.96
CA VAL A 47 2.31 23.37 -27.89
C VAL A 47 3.19 24.47 -27.31
N ILE A 48 4.46 24.15 -27.04
CA ILE A 48 5.47 25.08 -26.53
C ILE A 48 6.36 25.51 -27.68
N LEU A 49 6.36 26.80 -28.00
CA LEU A 49 7.20 27.42 -29.02
C LEU A 49 8.11 28.47 -28.36
N VAL A 50 9.42 28.38 -28.60
CA VAL A 50 10.40 29.34 -28.09
C VAL A 50 11.07 30.07 -29.26
N GLY A 51 10.89 31.39 -29.31
CA GLY A 51 11.43 32.26 -30.37
C GLY A 51 10.53 32.43 -31.60
N ASP A 52 10.99 33.27 -32.53
CA ASP A 52 10.14 33.86 -33.58
C ASP A 52 10.41 33.33 -35.00
N ARG A 53 10.86 32.09 -35.11
CA ARG A 53 11.19 31.47 -36.39
C ARG A 53 9.94 31.36 -37.30
N PRO A 54 9.93 31.96 -38.51
CA PRO A 54 8.72 32.02 -39.36
C PRO A 54 8.17 30.65 -39.80
N ASP A 55 9.07 29.68 -40.05
CA ASP A 55 8.74 28.30 -40.38
C ASP A 55 8.06 27.58 -39.20
N SER A 56 8.59 27.75 -37.99
CA SER A 56 8.01 27.20 -36.75
C SER A 56 6.61 27.77 -36.48
N HIS A 57 6.40 29.09 -36.65
CA HIS A 57 5.07 29.70 -36.48
C HIS A 57 4.03 29.14 -37.46
N THR A 58 4.42 28.97 -38.72
CA THR A 58 3.54 28.41 -39.75
C THR A 58 3.14 26.98 -39.38
N TYR A 59 4.10 26.19 -38.89
CA TYR A 59 3.87 24.81 -38.49
C TYR A 59 2.96 24.69 -37.25
N VAL A 60 3.19 25.50 -36.22
CA VAL A 60 2.34 25.58 -35.01
C VAL A 60 0.93 26.03 -35.36
N ARG A 61 0.78 27.05 -36.22
CA ARG A 61 -0.53 27.52 -36.67
C ARG A 61 -1.32 26.42 -37.40
N ASN A 62 -0.66 25.65 -38.25
CA ASN A 62 -1.30 24.53 -38.96
C ASN A 62 -1.72 23.40 -38.01
N LYS A 63 -0.90 23.09 -36.99
CA LYS A 63 -1.25 22.12 -35.93
C LYS A 63 -2.48 22.57 -35.16
N LYS A 64 -2.51 23.83 -34.69
CA LYS A 64 -3.65 24.41 -33.98
C LYS A 64 -4.93 24.34 -34.81
N LYS A 65 -4.86 24.78 -36.07
CA LYS A 65 -6.02 24.74 -36.98
C LYS A 65 -6.53 23.31 -37.13
N THR A 66 -5.64 22.36 -37.39
CA THR A 66 -6.02 20.96 -37.55
C THR A 66 -6.58 20.36 -36.26
N ALA A 67 -6.00 20.67 -35.10
CA ALA A 67 -6.50 20.23 -33.79
C ALA A 67 -7.94 20.72 -33.56
N SER A 68 -8.18 22.01 -33.78
CA SER A 68 -9.51 22.62 -33.67
C SER A 68 -10.51 22.01 -34.67
N ASP A 69 -10.14 21.79 -35.93
CA ASP A 69 -11.02 21.23 -36.97
C ASP A 69 -11.47 19.78 -36.62
N LEU A 70 -10.67 19.08 -35.80
CA LEU A 70 -10.92 17.72 -35.33
C LEU A 70 -11.55 17.65 -33.94
N GLY A 71 -11.81 18.79 -33.28
CA GLY A 71 -12.46 18.85 -31.97
C GLY A 71 -11.51 18.66 -30.77
N PHE A 72 -10.21 18.93 -30.94
CA PHE A 72 -9.24 18.92 -29.84
C PHE A 72 -9.19 20.29 -29.16
N GLU A 73 -8.92 20.29 -27.86
CA GLU A 73 -8.45 21.45 -27.11
C GLU A 73 -6.96 21.68 -27.42
N SER A 74 -6.54 22.94 -27.58
CA SER A 74 -5.14 23.28 -27.88
C SER A 74 -4.70 24.49 -27.07
N ILE A 75 -3.60 24.32 -26.33
CA ILE A 75 -2.99 25.37 -25.50
C ILE A 75 -1.66 25.75 -26.11
N ASP A 76 -1.52 27.02 -26.53
CA ASP A 76 -0.27 27.52 -27.09
C ASP A 76 0.53 28.27 -26.00
N CYS A 77 1.80 27.88 -25.83
CA CYS A 77 2.76 28.57 -24.99
C CYS A 77 3.83 29.20 -25.89
N LEU A 78 3.62 30.46 -26.24
CA LEU A 78 4.53 31.25 -27.06
C LEU A 78 5.51 31.98 -26.15
N LEU A 79 6.79 31.64 -26.23
CA LEU A 79 7.85 32.14 -25.37
C LEU A 79 8.86 32.93 -26.21
N PRO A 80 9.40 34.05 -25.70
CA PRO A 80 10.39 34.83 -26.44
C PRO A 80 11.67 34.02 -26.67
N GLY A 81 12.42 34.36 -27.73
CA GLY A 81 13.70 33.71 -28.04
C GLY A 81 14.75 33.86 -26.93
N THR A 82 14.55 34.78 -25.98
CA THR A 82 15.41 35.01 -24.81
C THR A 82 15.07 34.12 -23.61
N THR A 83 14.01 33.30 -23.67
CA THR A 83 13.63 32.39 -22.57
C THR A 83 14.77 31.43 -22.25
N THR A 84 15.01 31.23 -20.96
CA THR A 84 16.05 30.34 -20.44
C THR A 84 15.62 28.88 -20.49
N GLN A 85 16.58 27.96 -20.47
CA GLN A 85 16.29 26.52 -20.42
C GLN A 85 15.42 26.14 -19.22
N GLN A 86 15.69 26.72 -18.04
CA GLN A 86 14.94 26.40 -16.83
C GLN A 86 13.47 26.82 -16.93
N GLU A 87 13.19 27.99 -17.50
CA GLU A 87 11.81 28.44 -17.72
C GLU A 87 11.03 27.51 -18.66
N VAL A 88 11.67 26.97 -19.70
CA VAL A 88 11.04 25.97 -20.58
C VAL A 88 10.76 24.67 -19.82
N ILE A 89 11.71 24.20 -19.00
CA ILE A 89 11.54 23.00 -18.17
C ILE A 89 10.39 23.17 -17.16
N ASP A 90 10.30 24.34 -16.52
CA ASP A 90 9.24 24.60 -15.54
C ASP A 90 7.85 24.60 -16.18
N ILE A 91 7.75 25.10 -17.43
CA ILE A 91 6.51 25.03 -18.22
C ILE A 91 6.17 23.59 -18.60
N VAL A 92 7.16 22.79 -19.02
CA VAL A 92 6.96 21.35 -19.28
C VAL A 92 6.46 20.65 -18.02
N LYS A 93 7.09 20.89 -16.85
CA LYS A 93 6.69 20.31 -15.56
C LYS A 93 5.27 20.72 -15.15
N LYS A 94 4.90 21.99 -15.34
CA LYS A 94 3.53 22.47 -15.12
C LYS A 94 2.52 21.64 -15.91
N TYR A 95 2.74 21.45 -17.22
CA TYR A 95 1.80 20.70 -18.05
C TYR A 95 1.91 19.18 -17.90
N ASN A 96 3.03 18.66 -17.41
CA ASN A 96 3.10 17.27 -16.97
C ASN A 96 2.13 17.01 -15.81
N GLN A 97 1.99 17.96 -14.88
CA GLN A 97 1.11 17.84 -13.71
C GLN A 97 -0.37 18.14 -14.02
N ASP A 98 -0.67 18.83 -15.14
CA ASP A 98 -2.03 19.21 -15.49
C ASP A 98 -2.85 18.02 -16.04
N GLU A 99 -3.86 17.57 -15.30
CA GLU A 99 -4.71 16.45 -15.69
C GLU A 99 -5.62 16.72 -16.91
N ALA A 100 -5.83 17.99 -17.25
CA ALA A 100 -6.57 18.38 -18.45
C ALA A 100 -5.74 18.20 -19.73
N VAL A 101 -4.41 18.06 -19.63
CA VAL A 101 -3.49 17.93 -20.77
C VAL A 101 -3.19 16.46 -21.08
N ASP A 102 -3.29 16.07 -22.35
CA ASP A 102 -2.98 14.71 -22.83
C ASP A 102 -1.67 14.62 -23.61
N GLY A 103 -1.26 15.71 -24.24
CA GLY A 103 -0.03 15.75 -25.02
C GLY A 103 0.72 17.04 -24.82
N ILE A 104 2.05 16.93 -24.78
CA ILE A 104 2.97 18.07 -24.78
C ILE A 104 3.85 17.95 -26.02
N LEU A 105 3.93 19.03 -26.78
CA LEU A 105 4.82 19.18 -27.90
C LEU A 105 5.74 20.38 -27.64
N VAL A 106 7.04 20.14 -27.59
CA VAL A 106 8.05 21.20 -27.65
C VAL A 106 8.47 21.36 -29.11
N GLN A 107 8.18 22.52 -29.71
CA GLN A 107 8.46 22.77 -31.11
C GLN A 107 9.96 23.00 -31.35
N LEU A 108 10.59 22.09 -32.07
CA LEU A 108 11.99 22.17 -32.49
C LEU A 108 12.17 22.96 -33.80
N PRO A 109 13.37 23.52 -34.06
CA PRO A 109 14.51 23.56 -33.13
C PRO A 109 14.34 24.65 -32.06
N LEU A 110 14.93 24.42 -30.89
CA LEU A 110 15.01 25.43 -29.84
C LEU A 110 16.13 26.45 -30.14
N PRO A 111 16.10 27.64 -29.53
CA PRO A 111 17.24 28.57 -29.56
C PRO A 111 18.55 27.88 -29.14
N SER A 112 19.67 28.29 -29.73
CA SER A 112 20.97 27.58 -29.60
C SER A 112 21.53 27.53 -28.17
N HIS A 113 21.06 28.39 -27.26
CA HIS A 113 21.44 28.38 -25.84
C HIS A 113 20.64 27.37 -24.99
N ILE A 114 19.64 26.69 -25.55
CA ILE A 114 18.82 25.69 -24.86
C ILE A 114 19.18 24.29 -25.36
N ASN A 115 19.45 23.38 -24.43
CA ASN A 115 19.68 21.98 -24.78
C ASN A 115 18.35 21.25 -25.03
N GLU A 116 18.10 20.87 -26.28
CA GLU A 116 16.88 20.16 -26.68
C GLU A 116 16.69 18.84 -25.92
N ALA A 117 17.75 18.06 -25.72
CA ALA A 117 17.66 16.79 -25.02
C ALA A 117 17.28 16.96 -23.54
N SER A 118 17.83 17.97 -22.87
CA SER A 118 17.44 18.32 -21.49
C SER A 118 15.95 18.64 -21.39
N VAL A 119 15.40 19.41 -22.32
CA VAL A 119 13.97 19.76 -22.30
C VAL A 119 13.07 18.57 -22.65
N LEU A 120 13.41 17.80 -23.69
CA LEU A 120 12.61 16.66 -24.14
C LEU A 120 12.57 15.53 -23.10
N ASN A 121 13.66 15.32 -22.34
CA ASN A 121 13.71 14.32 -21.28
C ASN A 121 12.79 14.63 -20.08
N GLU A 122 12.40 15.89 -19.91
CA GLU A 122 11.49 16.31 -18.84
C GLU A 122 10.02 16.06 -19.22
N ILE A 123 9.69 15.77 -20.49
CA ILE A 123 8.33 15.44 -20.88
C ILE A 123 7.99 14.04 -20.37
N ASP A 124 6.91 13.95 -19.57
CA ASP A 124 6.43 12.67 -19.06
C ASP A 124 6.10 11.73 -20.22
N ILE A 125 6.53 10.47 -20.14
CA ILE A 125 6.35 9.49 -21.21
C ILE A 125 4.88 9.29 -21.61
N SER A 126 3.94 9.51 -20.68
CA SER A 126 2.50 9.42 -20.94
C SER A 126 1.95 10.63 -21.71
N LYS A 127 2.70 11.73 -21.80
CA LYS A 127 2.34 12.96 -22.53
C LYS A 127 3.30 13.31 -23.67
N ASP A 128 4.36 12.53 -23.87
CA ASP A 128 5.31 12.64 -24.98
C ASP A 128 4.70 12.16 -26.30
N VAL A 129 3.75 12.94 -26.81
CA VAL A 129 2.98 12.62 -28.02
C VAL A 129 3.80 12.77 -29.31
N ASP A 130 4.99 13.37 -29.25
CA ASP A 130 5.94 13.36 -30.37
C ASP A 130 6.85 12.13 -30.37
N GLY A 131 6.86 11.36 -29.27
CA GLY A 131 7.52 10.05 -29.14
C GLY A 131 9.03 10.12 -28.98
N PHE A 132 9.60 11.25 -28.56
CA PHE A 132 11.05 11.46 -28.50
C PHE A 132 11.70 11.01 -27.19
N ASN A 133 10.92 10.62 -26.20
CA ASN A 133 11.45 10.07 -24.95
C ASN A 133 12.32 8.82 -25.25
N PRO A 134 13.54 8.72 -24.68
CA PRO A 134 14.44 7.60 -24.92
C PRO A 134 13.81 6.22 -24.67
N ILE A 135 12.83 6.12 -23.76
CA ILE A 135 12.10 4.87 -23.48
C ILE A 135 11.25 4.45 -24.68
N ASN A 136 10.61 5.40 -25.39
CA ASN A 136 9.85 5.11 -26.60
C ASN A 136 10.78 4.55 -27.69
N ILE A 137 11.92 5.20 -27.92
CA ILE A 137 12.90 4.75 -28.91
C ILE A 137 13.53 3.40 -28.54
N GLY A 138 13.93 3.22 -27.28
CA GLY A 138 14.47 1.96 -26.79
C GLY A 138 13.48 0.80 -26.93
N SER A 139 12.20 1.06 -26.68
CA SER A 139 11.14 0.05 -26.84
C SER A 139 10.96 -0.40 -28.29
N LEU A 140 11.20 0.48 -29.28
CA LEU A 140 11.20 0.08 -30.70
C LEU A 140 12.32 -0.90 -31.03
N GLY A 141 13.44 -0.89 -30.30
CA GLY A 141 14.57 -1.79 -30.54
C GLY A 141 14.51 -3.12 -29.80
N MET A 142 13.54 -3.32 -28.91
CA MET A 142 13.44 -4.50 -28.06
C MET A 142 12.31 -5.43 -28.50
N ARG A 143 12.65 -6.68 -28.81
CA ARG A 143 11.65 -7.70 -29.16
C ARG A 143 10.66 -7.91 -28.00
N GLY A 144 9.37 -7.96 -28.32
CA GLY A 144 8.30 -8.15 -27.33
C GLY A 144 7.94 -6.90 -26.53
N ARG A 145 8.49 -5.73 -26.87
CA ARG A 145 8.09 -4.44 -26.29
C ARG A 145 7.43 -3.56 -27.34
N ASN A 146 6.60 -2.64 -26.87
CA ASN A 146 5.94 -1.62 -27.68
C ASN A 146 6.24 -0.24 -27.09
N ALA A 147 6.55 0.75 -27.94
CA ALA A 147 6.65 2.14 -27.50
C ALA A 147 5.30 2.65 -27.00
N THR A 148 5.31 3.50 -25.97
CA THR A 148 4.09 4.16 -25.48
C THR A 148 3.47 5.01 -26.58
N PHE A 149 4.31 5.78 -27.27
CA PHE A 149 3.97 6.50 -28.50
C PHE A 149 5.10 6.32 -29.52
N GLN A 150 4.74 6.03 -30.76
CA GLN A 150 5.71 5.97 -31.85
C GLN A 150 6.01 7.39 -32.35
N PRO A 151 7.27 7.71 -32.70
CA PRO A 151 7.61 9.04 -33.21
C PRO A 151 6.81 9.41 -34.47
N CYS A 152 6.25 10.61 -34.49
CA CYS A 152 5.22 10.99 -35.46
C CYS A 152 5.66 10.87 -36.92
N THR A 153 6.86 11.37 -37.24
CA THR A 153 7.39 11.38 -38.61
C THR A 153 7.74 9.96 -39.11
N PRO A 154 8.50 9.13 -38.35
CA PRO A 154 8.67 7.70 -38.62
C PRO A 154 7.36 6.93 -38.80
N ARG A 155 6.40 7.13 -37.90
CA ARG A 155 5.07 6.50 -38.00
C ARG A 155 4.35 6.92 -39.28
N GLY A 156 4.46 8.19 -39.67
CA GLY A 156 3.92 8.69 -40.94
C GLY A 156 4.54 8.02 -42.16
N CYS A 157 5.83 7.68 -42.13
CA CYS A 157 6.49 6.94 -43.22
C CYS A 157 5.93 5.51 -43.34
N ILE A 158 5.78 4.80 -42.22
CA ILE A 158 5.21 3.44 -42.21
C ILE A 158 3.75 3.46 -42.68
N GLU A 159 2.94 4.39 -42.20
CA GLU A 159 1.53 4.49 -42.59
C GLU A 159 1.36 4.76 -44.09
N MET A 160 2.24 5.58 -44.66
CA MET A 160 2.25 5.86 -46.09
C MET A 160 2.63 4.62 -46.92
N LEU A 161 3.55 3.78 -46.44
CA LEU A 161 3.88 2.51 -47.09
C LEU A 161 2.69 1.54 -47.01
N ASP A 162 2.14 1.35 -45.81
CA ASP A 162 1.02 0.43 -45.54
C ASP A 162 -0.22 0.82 -46.37
N ARG A 163 -0.65 2.09 -46.32
CA ARG A 163 -1.83 2.57 -47.07
C ARG A 163 -1.61 2.67 -48.58
N SER A 164 -0.35 2.68 -49.02
CA SER A 164 -0.02 2.56 -50.43
C SER A 164 0.08 1.10 -50.88
N GLY A 165 -0.18 0.11 -50.01
CA GLY A 165 -0.08 -1.30 -50.35
C GLY A 165 1.35 -1.75 -50.67
N VAL A 166 2.34 -1.15 -50.01
CA VAL A 166 3.75 -1.56 -50.13
C VAL A 166 4.06 -2.60 -49.07
N GLU A 167 4.41 -3.81 -49.48
CA GLU A 167 4.83 -4.87 -48.57
C GLU A 167 6.23 -4.58 -48.02
N ILE A 168 6.37 -4.51 -46.68
CA ILE A 168 7.64 -4.21 -45.99
C ILE A 168 8.42 -5.49 -45.64
N ALA A 169 7.72 -6.56 -45.26
CA ALA A 169 8.32 -7.80 -44.80
C ALA A 169 9.24 -8.42 -45.87
N GLY A 170 10.45 -8.81 -45.45
CA GLY A 170 11.46 -9.41 -46.33
C GLY A 170 12.10 -8.45 -47.34
N LYS A 171 11.71 -7.17 -47.41
CA LYS A 171 12.32 -6.18 -48.29
C LYS A 171 13.63 -5.64 -47.73
N LYS A 172 14.52 -5.22 -48.63
CA LYS A 172 15.69 -4.42 -48.27
C LYS A 172 15.30 -2.95 -48.18
N ALA A 173 15.42 -2.36 -47.01
CA ALA A 173 15.18 -0.94 -46.79
C ALA A 173 16.49 -0.20 -46.50
N VAL A 174 16.69 0.93 -47.16
CA VAL A 174 17.80 1.86 -46.86
C VAL A 174 17.24 3.14 -46.27
N VAL A 175 17.73 3.48 -45.08
CA VAL A 175 17.39 4.74 -44.41
C VAL A 175 18.60 5.67 -44.49
N LEU A 176 18.43 6.80 -45.17
CA LEU A 176 19.45 7.84 -45.27
C LEU A 176 19.25 8.84 -44.13
N GLY A 177 20.16 8.84 -43.16
CA GLY A 177 20.07 9.64 -41.94
C GLY A 177 19.91 8.77 -40.69
N ARG A 178 20.50 9.23 -39.58
CA ARG A 178 20.51 8.51 -38.28
C ARG A 178 20.13 9.41 -37.10
N SER A 179 19.34 10.45 -37.35
CA SER A 179 18.87 11.34 -36.29
C SER A 179 18.01 10.58 -35.29
N ASN A 180 17.98 11.05 -34.04
CA ASN A 180 17.17 10.46 -32.97
C ASN A 180 15.66 10.65 -33.20
N ILE A 181 15.27 11.62 -34.03
CA ILE A 181 13.87 11.98 -34.28
C ILE A 181 13.24 11.26 -35.49
N VAL A 182 14.03 10.89 -36.50
CA VAL A 182 13.52 10.31 -37.75
C VAL A 182 14.29 9.06 -38.17
N GLY A 183 15.58 9.21 -38.46
CA GLY A 183 16.36 8.15 -39.13
C GLY A 183 16.50 6.86 -38.31
N LEU A 184 16.92 6.98 -37.05
CA LEU A 184 17.02 5.81 -36.17
C LEU A 184 15.66 5.17 -35.89
N PRO A 185 14.60 5.91 -35.50
CA PRO A 185 13.33 5.27 -35.19
C PRO A 185 12.64 4.63 -36.41
N VAL A 186 12.68 5.23 -37.60
CA VAL A 186 12.07 4.61 -38.80
C VAL A 186 12.80 3.33 -39.20
N ALA A 187 14.13 3.27 -39.00
CA ALA A 187 14.90 2.05 -39.20
C ALA A 187 14.45 0.92 -38.25
N LEU A 188 14.25 1.24 -36.96
CA LEU A 188 13.73 0.27 -35.99
C LEU A 188 12.30 -0.18 -36.33
N MET A 189 11.44 0.74 -36.79
CA MET A 189 10.07 0.40 -37.18
C MET A 189 10.00 -0.49 -38.42
N LEU A 190 10.87 -0.25 -39.41
CA LEU A 190 11.01 -1.12 -40.59
C LEU A 190 11.53 -2.51 -40.18
N MET A 191 12.53 -2.56 -39.30
CA MET A 191 13.06 -3.82 -38.76
C MET A 191 11.99 -4.62 -38.00
N ASN A 192 11.15 -3.96 -37.21
CA ASN A 192 10.02 -4.58 -36.51
C ASN A 192 8.92 -5.11 -37.45
N ARG A 193 8.95 -4.72 -38.73
CA ARG A 193 8.09 -5.23 -39.81
C ARG A 193 8.85 -6.19 -40.73
N ASP A 194 9.88 -6.84 -40.19
CA ASP A 194 10.68 -7.88 -40.86
C ASP A 194 11.45 -7.41 -42.11
N ALA A 195 11.74 -6.10 -42.24
CA ALA A 195 12.63 -5.59 -43.28
C ALA A 195 14.10 -5.81 -42.90
N THR A 196 14.94 -6.07 -43.91
CA THR A 196 16.40 -5.96 -43.76
C THR A 196 16.79 -4.49 -43.91
N VAL A 197 17.28 -3.86 -42.85
CA VAL A 197 17.51 -2.41 -42.82
C VAL A 197 18.99 -2.05 -42.82
N THR A 198 19.38 -1.15 -43.74
CA THR A 198 20.71 -0.51 -43.75
C THR A 198 20.54 0.98 -43.46
N ILE A 199 21.24 1.50 -42.45
CA ILE A 199 21.27 2.94 -42.13
C ILE A 199 22.53 3.56 -42.74
N CYS A 200 22.37 4.52 -43.64
CA CYS A 200 23.47 5.30 -44.20
C CYS A 200 23.57 6.66 -43.48
N HIS A 201 24.79 7.10 -43.22
CA HIS A 201 25.10 8.40 -42.64
C HIS A 201 26.32 9.02 -43.32
N SER A 202 26.71 10.24 -42.92
CA SER A 202 27.81 11.01 -43.52
C SER A 202 29.19 10.33 -43.53
N LYS A 203 29.36 9.20 -42.83
CA LYS A 203 30.60 8.41 -42.80
C LYS A 203 30.46 7.05 -43.51
N THR A 204 29.30 6.74 -44.07
CA THR A 204 29.08 5.52 -44.85
C THR A 204 29.78 5.67 -46.19
N PRO A 205 30.75 4.80 -46.54
CA PRO A 205 31.37 4.82 -47.85
C PRO A 205 30.35 4.38 -48.91
N ASP A 206 30.39 5.01 -50.07
CA ASP A 206 29.59 4.63 -51.25
C ASP A 206 28.10 4.42 -50.95
N ILE A 207 27.45 5.47 -50.43
CA ILE A 207 25.98 5.52 -50.25
C ILE A 207 25.22 5.10 -51.51
N PRO A 208 25.62 5.52 -52.75
CA PRO A 208 24.92 5.11 -53.97
C PRO A 208 24.75 3.60 -54.13
N SER A 209 25.78 2.79 -53.86
CA SER A 209 25.68 1.33 -54.01
C SER A 209 24.80 0.66 -52.95
N GLN A 210 24.68 1.26 -51.76
CA GLN A 210 23.73 0.81 -50.73
C GLN A 210 22.30 1.06 -51.18
N VAL A 211 22.01 2.29 -51.63
CA VAL A 211 20.67 2.69 -52.12
C VAL A 211 20.25 1.85 -53.32
N LYS A 212 21.19 1.47 -54.20
CA LYS A 212 20.92 0.67 -55.40
C LYS A 212 20.39 -0.74 -55.13
N GLN A 213 20.57 -1.24 -53.91
CA GLN A 213 20.09 -2.55 -53.50
C GLN A 213 18.71 -2.50 -52.80
N ALA A 214 18.21 -1.31 -52.50
CA ALA A 214 17.02 -1.11 -51.70
C ALA A 214 15.74 -1.29 -52.52
N ASP A 215 14.77 -1.99 -51.95
CA ASP A 215 13.39 -2.00 -52.41
C ASP A 215 12.60 -0.81 -51.84
N ILE A 216 13.01 -0.31 -50.66
CA ILE A 216 12.43 0.84 -49.97
C ILE A 216 13.55 1.81 -49.58
N VAL A 217 13.41 3.08 -49.96
CA VAL A 217 14.36 4.14 -49.59
C VAL A 217 13.64 5.20 -48.75
N ILE A 218 14.11 5.43 -47.53
CA ILE A 218 13.67 6.55 -46.69
C ILE A 218 14.77 7.62 -46.69
N ALA A 219 14.49 8.77 -47.30
CA ALA A 219 15.43 9.90 -47.36
C ALA A 219 15.14 10.91 -46.25
N ALA A 220 16.00 10.96 -45.23
CA ALA A 220 15.88 11.83 -44.06
C ALA A 220 17.24 12.42 -43.67
N ILE A 221 17.99 12.90 -44.66
CA ILE A 221 19.36 13.40 -44.52
C ILE A 221 19.43 14.93 -44.35
N GLY A 222 18.38 15.66 -44.73
CA GLY A 222 18.30 17.12 -44.61
C GLY A 222 19.20 17.86 -45.60
N GLN A 223 19.31 17.35 -46.83
CA GLN A 223 20.09 17.96 -47.91
C GLN A 223 19.30 17.94 -49.20
N ALA A 224 19.01 19.13 -49.74
CA ALA A 224 18.17 19.29 -50.93
C ALA A 224 18.68 18.46 -52.13
N ARG A 225 17.80 17.63 -52.71
CA ARG A 225 18.06 16.85 -53.94
C ARG A 225 19.33 15.99 -53.88
N PHE A 226 19.73 15.52 -52.70
CA PHE A 226 20.89 14.65 -52.51
C PHE A 226 20.74 13.31 -53.22
N VAL A 227 19.57 12.66 -53.11
CA VAL A 227 19.31 11.34 -53.71
C VAL A 227 19.04 11.50 -55.21
N LYS A 228 19.83 10.80 -56.04
CA LYS A 228 19.77 10.89 -57.50
C LYS A 228 19.11 9.67 -58.15
N LYS A 229 18.63 9.84 -59.38
CA LYS A 229 17.96 8.81 -60.19
C LYS A 229 18.79 7.54 -60.33
N GLU A 230 20.10 7.68 -60.53
CA GLU A 230 21.01 6.56 -60.81
C GLU A 230 21.18 5.64 -59.60
N TRP A 231 20.91 6.14 -58.40
CA TRP A 231 21.06 5.39 -57.15
C TRP A 231 19.86 4.49 -56.88
N ILE A 232 18.70 4.81 -57.45
CA ILE A 232 17.45 4.10 -57.17
C ILE A 232 17.38 2.82 -58.00
N LYS A 233 17.00 1.72 -57.35
CA LYS A 233 16.67 0.45 -58.00
C LYS A 233 15.36 0.62 -58.76
N GLU A 234 15.29 0.11 -59.99
CA GLU A 234 14.04 0.11 -60.74
C GLU A 234 12.92 -0.60 -59.96
N GLY A 235 11.78 0.06 -59.82
CA GLY A 235 10.65 -0.45 -59.05
C GLY A 235 10.74 -0.23 -57.53
N ALA A 236 11.77 0.44 -57.01
CA ALA A 236 11.85 0.79 -55.59
C ALA A 236 10.81 1.84 -55.18
N VAL A 237 10.43 1.83 -53.90
CA VAL A 237 9.56 2.83 -53.28
C VAL A 237 10.42 3.85 -52.54
N VAL A 238 10.12 5.14 -52.72
CA VAL A 238 10.88 6.24 -52.12
C VAL A 238 9.99 7.11 -51.24
N ILE A 239 10.32 7.20 -49.95
CA ILE A 239 9.73 8.15 -49.01
C ILE A 239 10.74 9.26 -48.75
N ASP A 240 10.44 10.46 -49.22
CA ASP A 240 11.20 11.68 -48.99
C ASP A 240 10.67 12.42 -47.77
N VAL A 241 11.47 12.40 -46.70
CA VAL A 241 11.18 13.05 -45.40
C VAL A 241 11.80 14.44 -45.32
N GLY A 242 12.83 14.70 -46.12
CA GLY A 242 13.55 15.95 -46.12
C GLY A 242 12.65 17.14 -46.38
N MET A 243 12.92 18.26 -45.69
CA MET A 243 12.27 19.52 -45.93
C MET A 243 13.33 20.61 -46.05
N ASN A 244 13.64 20.99 -47.27
CA ASN A 244 14.65 21.97 -47.63
C ASN A 244 14.03 23.12 -48.42
N SER A 245 14.77 24.21 -48.59
CA SER A 245 14.39 25.33 -49.45
C SER A 245 15.52 25.64 -50.42
N VAL A 246 15.21 25.71 -51.71
CA VAL A 246 16.13 26.15 -52.77
C VAL A 246 15.42 27.28 -53.52
N ASP A 247 16.05 28.45 -53.58
CA ASP A 247 15.49 29.67 -54.20
C ASP A 247 14.09 30.04 -53.66
N GLY A 248 13.87 29.84 -52.36
CA GLY A 248 12.58 30.11 -51.70
C GLY A 248 11.48 29.10 -51.99
N LYS A 249 11.76 28.04 -52.76
CA LYS A 249 10.83 26.94 -53.04
C LYS A 249 11.19 25.72 -52.20
N LEU A 250 10.17 25.16 -51.55
CA LEU A 250 10.31 23.95 -50.74
C LEU A 250 10.59 22.74 -51.64
N CYS A 251 11.56 21.93 -51.26
CA CYS A 251 11.91 20.67 -51.90
C CYS A 251 12.46 19.66 -50.89
N GLY A 252 12.46 18.39 -51.25
CA GLY A 252 12.93 17.32 -50.36
C GLY A 252 14.40 16.95 -50.55
N ASP A 253 14.80 15.84 -49.95
CA ASP A 253 16.13 15.28 -50.08
C ASP A 253 16.33 14.54 -51.41
N VAL A 254 15.24 14.26 -52.13
CA VAL A 254 15.24 13.49 -53.38
C VAL A 254 15.12 14.43 -54.58
N ASP A 255 15.87 14.13 -55.64
CA ASP A 255 15.64 14.74 -56.96
C ASP A 255 14.34 14.20 -57.57
N TYR A 256 13.21 14.70 -57.06
CA TYR A 256 11.87 14.18 -57.30
C TYR A 256 11.53 14.00 -58.78
N VAL A 257 11.88 14.98 -59.62
CA VAL A 257 11.55 14.97 -61.06
C VAL A 257 12.16 13.75 -61.74
N ASN A 258 13.46 13.51 -61.51
CA ASN A 258 14.20 12.43 -62.17
C ASN A 258 13.95 11.07 -61.51
N VAL A 259 13.82 11.02 -60.17
CA VAL A 259 13.62 9.77 -59.44
C VAL A 259 12.23 9.19 -59.67
N LYS A 260 11.20 10.03 -59.83
CA LYS A 260 9.82 9.61 -60.12
C LYS A 260 9.72 8.72 -61.37
N GLU A 261 10.63 8.90 -62.34
CA GLU A 261 10.65 8.09 -63.56
C GLU A 261 10.99 6.62 -63.28
N VAL A 262 11.82 6.34 -62.27
CA VAL A 262 12.38 5.00 -61.96
C VAL A 262 11.68 4.34 -60.78
N ALA A 263 11.26 5.12 -59.79
CA ALA A 263 10.56 4.61 -58.62
C ALA A 263 9.20 4.02 -59.01
N SER A 264 8.81 2.92 -58.35
CA SER A 264 7.43 2.41 -58.46
C SER A 264 6.46 3.34 -57.77
N LYS A 265 6.86 3.90 -56.61
CA LYS A 265 6.10 4.88 -55.86
C LYS A 265 7.01 5.90 -55.18
N ILE A 266 6.58 7.15 -55.10
CA ILE A 266 7.35 8.24 -54.49
C ILE A 266 6.46 9.28 -53.79
N THR A 267 6.90 9.81 -52.65
CA THR A 267 6.23 10.94 -51.99
C THR A 267 6.68 12.29 -52.57
N PRO A 268 5.78 13.26 -52.77
CA PRO A 268 6.15 14.62 -53.15
C PRO A 268 6.60 15.44 -51.94
N VAL A 269 7.44 16.45 -52.15
CA VAL A 269 7.76 17.47 -51.13
C VAL A 269 7.57 18.86 -51.74
N PRO A 270 6.64 19.70 -51.22
CA PRO A 270 5.71 19.42 -50.12
C PRO A 270 4.56 18.48 -50.52
N GLY A 271 3.88 17.91 -49.52
CA GLY A 271 2.67 17.08 -49.70
C GLY A 271 2.81 15.62 -49.28
N GLY A 272 4.04 15.14 -49.02
CA GLY A 272 4.34 13.80 -48.53
C GLY A 272 4.29 13.69 -47.01
N VAL A 273 5.46 13.54 -46.38
CA VAL A 273 5.57 13.19 -44.95
C VAL A 273 5.04 14.30 -44.01
N GLY A 274 5.22 15.58 -44.33
CA GLY A 274 4.84 16.69 -43.43
C GLY A 274 3.37 16.68 -42.95
N PRO A 275 2.37 16.57 -43.86
CA PRO A 275 0.97 16.36 -43.49
C PRO A 275 0.73 15.15 -42.58
N MET A 276 1.51 14.07 -42.78
CA MET A 276 1.43 12.86 -41.97
C MET A 276 1.96 13.10 -40.56
N THR A 277 3.05 13.84 -40.38
CA THR A 277 3.58 14.16 -39.05
C THR A 277 2.52 14.86 -38.17
N ILE A 278 1.77 15.83 -38.72
CA ILE A 278 0.73 16.53 -37.98
C ILE A 278 -0.39 15.59 -37.57
N VAL A 279 -0.86 14.72 -38.48
CA VAL A 279 -1.98 13.81 -38.15
C VAL A 279 -1.55 12.69 -37.21
N MET A 280 -0.30 12.23 -37.28
CA MET A 280 0.26 11.26 -36.33
C MET A 280 0.40 11.86 -34.93
N LEU A 281 0.79 13.13 -34.82
CA LEU A 281 0.81 13.85 -33.54
C LEU A 281 -0.58 13.85 -32.88
N LEU A 282 -1.61 14.25 -33.63
CA LEU A 282 -2.98 14.27 -33.12
C LEU A 282 -3.52 12.86 -32.84
N SER A 283 -3.08 11.85 -33.61
CA SER A 283 -3.38 10.46 -33.32
C SER A 283 -2.74 10.00 -32.01
N ASN A 284 -1.49 10.36 -31.75
CA ASN A 284 -0.81 10.06 -30.48
C ASN A 284 -1.48 10.81 -29.31
N THR A 285 -1.90 12.07 -29.50
CA THR A 285 -2.66 12.82 -28.48
C THR A 285 -4.03 12.20 -28.20
N LEU A 286 -4.75 11.75 -29.23
CA LEU A 286 -6.01 11.02 -29.06
C LEU A 286 -5.78 9.70 -28.31
N GLU A 287 -4.72 8.97 -28.67
CA GLU A 287 -4.34 7.73 -28.00
C GLU A 287 -3.96 7.98 -26.55
N SER A 288 -3.21 9.05 -26.26
CA SER A 288 -2.88 9.49 -24.90
C SER A 288 -4.15 9.81 -24.11
N SER A 289 -5.05 10.60 -24.69
CA SER A 289 -6.33 10.95 -24.07
C SER A 289 -7.18 9.73 -23.79
N LYS A 290 -7.25 8.78 -24.73
CA LYS A 290 -7.92 7.50 -24.52
C LYS A 290 -7.22 6.64 -23.47
N LYS A 291 -5.88 6.59 -23.42
CA LYS A 291 -5.14 5.86 -22.40
C LYS A 291 -5.34 6.48 -21.04
N ARG A 292 -5.32 7.81 -20.89
CA ARG A 292 -5.64 8.51 -19.64
C ARG A 292 -7.08 8.33 -19.25
N GLN A 293 -8.03 8.53 -20.15
CA GLN A 293 -9.45 8.34 -19.88
C GLN A 293 -9.81 6.87 -19.67
N ASN A 294 -9.07 5.93 -20.27
CA ASN A 294 -9.14 4.51 -20.00
C ASN A 294 -8.27 4.08 -18.83
N TYR A 295 -7.38 4.93 -18.30
CA TYR A 295 -6.68 4.73 -17.05
C TYR A 295 -7.53 5.26 -15.91
N TYR A 296 -8.29 6.34 -16.09
CA TYR A 296 -9.39 6.69 -15.20
C TYR A 296 -10.53 5.71 -15.38
N LEU A 297 -10.85 5.25 -16.59
CA LEU A 297 -11.86 4.22 -16.78
C LEU A 297 -11.32 2.87 -16.32
N SER A 298 -10.05 2.48 -16.43
CA SER A 298 -9.45 1.25 -15.89
C SER A 298 -9.00 1.41 -14.45
N ILE A 299 -8.98 2.59 -13.87
CA ILE A 299 -9.04 2.76 -12.43
C ILE A 299 -10.50 2.55 -12.08
N TYR A 300 -11.47 3.13 -12.79
CA TYR A 300 -12.90 2.93 -12.60
C TYR A 300 -13.37 1.49 -12.95
N ILE A 301 -12.68 0.75 -13.81
CA ILE A 301 -12.90 -0.60 -14.37
C ILE A 301 -11.82 -1.54 -13.82
N SER A 302 -10.77 -1.09 -13.15
CA SER A 302 -10.08 -1.95 -12.16
C SER A 302 -10.86 -1.90 -10.84
N ILE A 303 -11.54 -0.77 -10.57
CA ILE A 303 -12.57 -0.60 -9.55
C ILE A 303 -13.86 -1.37 -9.95
N MET A 304 -14.26 -1.44 -11.24
CA MET A 304 -15.52 -2.09 -11.69
C MET A 304 -15.38 -3.41 -12.47
N THR A 305 -14.23 -3.70 -13.10
CA THR A 305 -13.87 -4.96 -13.77
C THR A 305 -12.52 -5.50 -13.26
N HIS A 306 -12.37 -5.62 -11.94
CA HIS A 306 -12.18 -7.00 -11.49
C HIS A 306 -13.27 -7.79 -12.18
N THR A 307 -12.90 -8.73 -13.04
CA THR A 307 -13.84 -9.75 -13.49
C THR A 307 -14.41 -10.35 -12.23
N THR A 308 -15.53 -9.78 -11.81
CA THR A 308 -16.50 -10.47 -11.02
C THR A 308 -16.76 -11.67 -11.92
N PHE A 309 -16.31 -12.84 -11.48
CA PHE A 309 -17.37 -13.81 -11.27
C PHE A 309 -18.42 -13.07 -10.48
N SER A 310 -19.38 -12.48 -11.21
CA SER A 310 -20.72 -12.31 -10.70
C SER A 310 -21.03 -13.71 -10.24
N SER A 311 -20.82 -13.95 -8.94
CA SER A 311 -21.43 -15.07 -8.30
C SER A 311 -22.89 -14.86 -8.66
N SER A 312 -23.40 -15.76 -9.46
CA SER A 312 -24.79 -15.89 -9.82
C SER A 312 -25.60 -16.26 -8.58
N SER A 313 -25.46 -15.48 -7.52
CA SER A 313 -26.14 -15.64 -6.26
C SER A 313 -26.62 -14.26 -5.82
N ASN A 314 -27.93 -14.08 -5.83
CA ASN A 314 -28.64 -13.02 -5.09
C ASN A 314 -28.47 -13.20 -3.56
N GLN A 315 -27.34 -13.74 -3.09
CA GLN A 315 -27.15 -14.05 -1.67
C GLN A 315 -26.81 -12.77 -0.91
N LYS A 316 -27.64 -12.47 0.08
CA LYS A 316 -27.44 -11.37 1.01
C LYS A 316 -26.23 -11.69 1.89
N TRP A 317 -25.33 -10.74 2.05
CA TRP A 317 -24.20 -10.83 2.98
C TRP A 317 -24.69 -10.93 4.43
N ASP A 318 -23.97 -11.69 5.24
CA ASP A 318 -24.13 -11.69 6.70
C ASP A 318 -23.96 -10.25 7.24
N GLN A 319 -24.91 -9.82 8.06
CA GLN A 319 -25.00 -8.42 8.48
C GLN A 319 -23.78 -8.00 9.31
N GLU A 320 -23.23 -8.93 10.09
CA GLU A 320 -22.04 -8.71 10.92
C GLU A 320 -20.81 -8.38 10.06
N ILE A 321 -20.68 -8.99 8.89
CA ILE A 321 -19.58 -8.70 7.93
C ILE A 321 -19.80 -7.32 7.29
N VAL A 322 -21.05 -7.01 6.95
CA VAL A 322 -21.45 -5.70 6.41
C VAL A 322 -21.16 -4.58 7.41
N ASP A 323 -21.55 -4.76 8.67
CA ASP A 323 -21.39 -3.76 9.73
C ASP A 323 -19.91 -3.46 10.00
N ILE A 324 -19.05 -4.48 9.98
CA ILE A 324 -17.59 -4.31 10.09
C ILE A 324 -17.04 -3.52 8.90
N ALA A 325 -17.42 -3.88 7.67
CA ALA A 325 -16.93 -3.21 6.46
C ALA A 325 -17.38 -1.75 6.41
N ASP A 326 -18.65 -1.48 6.74
CA ASP A 326 -19.19 -0.13 6.74
C ASP A 326 -18.61 0.72 7.86
N TYR A 327 -18.37 0.14 9.04
CA TYR A 327 -17.69 0.82 10.13
C TYR A 327 -16.26 1.21 9.73
N VAL A 328 -15.46 0.28 9.21
CA VAL A 328 -14.05 0.56 8.92
C VAL A 328 -13.88 1.59 7.79
N LEU A 329 -14.80 1.65 6.84
CA LEU A 329 -14.75 2.60 5.72
C LEU A 329 -15.30 3.98 6.08
N ASN A 330 -16.38 4.04 6.87
CA ASN A 330 -17.16 5.28 7.02
C ASN A 330 -16.99 5.95 8.39
N TYR A 331 -16.73 5.19 9.46
CA TYR A 331 -16.58 5.77 10.78
C TYR A 331 -15.29 6.59 10.89
N LYS A 332 -15.38 7.76 11.52
CA LYS A 332 -14.25 8.62 11.81
C LYS A 332 -14.25 8.86 13.33
N PRO A 333 -13.26 8.34 14.08
CA PRO A 333 -13.11 8.66 15.49
C PRO A 333 -12.95 10.17 15.68
N THR A 334 -13.59 10.74 16.71
CA THR A 334 -13.58 12.19 16.97
C THR A 334 -13.23 12.57 18.39
N THR A 335 -13.11 11.62 19.32
CA THR A 335 -12.90 11.93 20.74
C THR A 335 -11.41 12.02 21.06
N ASP A 336 -10.97 13.10 21.72
CA ASP A 336 -9.58 13.28 22.16
C ASP A 336 -9.12 12.17 23.12
N GLU A 337 -10.05 11.62 23.91
CA GLU A 337 -9.78 10.49 24.81
C GLU A 337 -9.39 9.23 24.03
N SER A 338 -10.07 8.93 22.91
CA SER A 338 -9.73 7.76 22.09
C SER A 338 -8.36 7.91 21.44
N PHE A 339 -8.02 9.09 20.92
CA PHE A 339 -6.71 9.35 20.32
C PHE A 339 -5.57 9.34 21.33
N SER A 340 -5.74 9.99 22.48
CA SER A 340 -4.73 10.01 23.54
C SER A 340 -4.49 8.61 24.11
N THR A 341 -5.54 7.81 24.31
CA THR A 341 -5.43 6.41 24.76
C THR A 341 -4.83 5.51 23.68
N ALA A 342 -5.17 5.71 22.40
CA ALA A 342 -4.57 4.97 21.29
C ALA A 342 -3.06 5.24 21.20
N LYS A 343 -2.63 6.50 21.37
CA LYS A 343 -1.21 6.87 21.41
C LYS A 343 -0.49 6.20 22.58
N ALA A 344 -1.07 6.23 23.77
CA ALA A 344 -0.51 5.55 24.94
C ALA A 344 -0.37 4.05 24.70
N THR A 345 -1.37 3.41 24.09
CA THR A 345 -1.33 1.97 23.81
C THR A 345 -0.31 1.59 22.73
N LEU A 346 -0.13 2.45 21.72
CA LEU A 346 0.90 2.25 20.71
C LEU A 346 2.30 2.22 21.34
N PHE A 347 2.61 3.20 22.21
CA PHE A 347 3.90 3.23 22.90
C PHE A 347 4.04 2.09 23.91
N ASP A 348 2.99 1.77 24.67
CA ASP A 348 3.00 0.65 25.63
C ASP A 348 3.30 -0.69 24.93
N ALA A 349 2.63 -0.96 23.82
CA ALA A 349 2.82 -2.18 23.04
C ALA A 349 4.23 -2.29 22.44
N ILE A 350 4.76 -1.21 21.86
CA ILE A 350 6.14 -1.17 21.36
C ILE A 350 7.13 -1.37 22.51
N GLY A 351 6.91 -0.74 23.67
CA GLY A 351 7.73 -0.93 24.86
C GLY A 351 7.76 -2.39 25.32
N CYS A 352 6.60 -3.06 25.34
CA CYS A 352 6.51 -4.49 25.62
C CYS A 352 7.33 -5.32 24.63
N GLY A 353 7.25 -4.99 23.34
CA GLY A 353 8.05 -5.63 22.31
C GLY A 353 9.56 -5.45 22.52
N LEU A 354 10.01 -4.24 22.82
CA LEU A 354 11.43 -3.97 23.09
C LEU A 354 11.96 -4.77 24.29
N LEU A 355 11.15 -4.95 25.34
CA LEU A 355 11.51 -5.82 26.47
C LEU A 355 11.61 -7.29 26.05
N ALA A 356 10.73 -7.76 25.16
CA ALA A 356 10.72 -9.14 24.69
C ALA A 356 12.00 -9.53 23.92
N LEU A 357 12.71 -8.56 23.32
CA LEU A 357 13.97 -8.81 22.61
C LEU A 357 15.08 -9.39 23.51
N LYS A 358 14.96 -9.26 24.84
CA LYS A 358 15.88 -9.87 25.81
C LYS A 358 15.70 -11.40 25.92
N TYR A 359 14.60 -11.95 25.41
CA TYR A 359 14.21 -13.35 25.60
C TYR A 359 14.48 -14.16 24.32
N LYS A 360 15.45 -15.08 24.39
CA LYS A 360 15.82 -15.97 23.26
C LYS A 360 14.66 -16.79 22.73
N GLU A 361 13.72 -17.16 23.60
CA GLU A 361 12.52 -17.91 23.21
C GLU A 361 11.62 -17.11 22.26
N CYS A 362 11.62 -15.76 22.37
CA CYS A 362 10.96 -14.86 21.43
C CYS A 362 11.79 -14.70 20.16
N THR A 363 13.04 -14.26 20.31
CA THR A 363 13.87 -13.83 19.16
C THR A 363 14.23 -14.96 18.20
N LYS A 364 14.23 -16.22 18.66
CA LYS A 364 14.43 -17.38 17.77
C LYS A 364 13.32 -17.59 16.73
N LEU A 365 12.16 -16.96 16.92
CA LEU A 365 11.04 -17.02 15.97
C LEU A 365 11.03 -15.82 15.01
N MET A 366 11.83 -14.79 15.30
CA MET A 366 11.86 -13.55 14.55
C MET A 366 12.81 -13.63 13.34
N GLY A 367 12.80 -12.59 12.50
CA GLY A 367 13.60 -12.49 11.28
C GLY A 367 12.88 -12.96 10.01
N PRO A 368 13.61 -12.99 8.89
CA PRO A 368 13.09 -13.51 7.63
C PRO A 368 12.93 -15.03 7.70
N THR A 369 11.96 -15.57 6.95
CA THR A 369 11.80 -17.04 6.84
C THR A 369 13.06 -17.71 6.26
N VAL A 370 13.77 -17.02 5.36
CA VAL A 370 15.04 -17.47 4.80
C VAL A 370 16.11 -16.42 5.11
N GLU A 371 17.13 -16.83 5.85
CA GLU A 371 18.33 -16.03 6.16
C GLU A 371 18.89 -15.37 4.88
N GLY A 372 19.23 -14.08 4.98
CA GLY A 372 19.75 -13.29 3.85
C GLY A 372 18.71 -12.80 2.83
N THR A 373 17.41 -13.01 3.07
CA THR A 373 16.34 -12.43 2.23
C THR A 373 16.44 -10.91 2.19
N VAL A 374 16.43 -10.34 0.99
CA VAL A 374 16.36 -8.90 0.76
C VAL A 374 14.97 -8.55 0.23
N VAL A 375 14.27 -7.67 0.95
CA VAL A 375 12.93 -7.19 0.56
C VAL A 375 13.02 -5.73 0.14
N PRO A 376 12.97 -5.41 -1.17
CA PRO A 376 13.00 -4.03 -1.63
C PRO A 376 11.80 -3.26 -1.08
N ASN A 377 12.06 -2.19 -0.33
CA ASN A 377 11.03 -1.41 0.37
C ASN A 377 10.27 -2.23 1.43
N GLY A 378 10.95 -3.16 2.08
CA GLY A 378 10.37 -3.93 3.19
C GLY A 378 10.03 -3.06 4.40
N CYS A 379 9.27 -3.67 5.30
CA CYS A 379 8.86 -3.15 6.59
C CYS A 379 9.92 -3.46 7.64
N HIS A 380 10.17 -2.52 8.55
CA HIS A 380 11.12 -2.71 9.63
C HIS A 380 10.44 -3.23 10.88
N VAL A 381 11.17 -4.02 11.65
CA VAL A 381 10.73 -4.48 12.97
C VAL A 381 11.42 -3.64 14.05
N PRO A 382 10.67 -2.91 14.89
CA PRO A 382 11.25 -2.04 15.93
C PRO A 382 12.29 -2.75 16.80
N GLY A 383 13.43 -2.11 17.05
CA GLY A 383 14.50 -2.66 17.88
C GLY A 383 15.39 -3.71 17.19
N THR A 384 15.26 -3.90 15.87
CA THR A 384 16.06 -4.85 15.08
C THR A 384 16.56 -4.23 13.76
N ASP A 385 17.43 -4.94 13.06
CA ASP A 385 17.90 -4.63 11.70
C ASP A 385 17.05 -5.33 10.60
N TYR A 386 15.98 -6.02 10.97
CA TYR A 386 15.16 -6.77 10.03
C TYR A 386 14.36 -5.88 9.09
N VAL A 387 14.42 -6.21 7.80
CA VAL A 387 13.63 -5.60 6.71
C VAL A 387 12.88 -6.71 5.98
N LEU A 388 11.57 -6.78 6.19
CA LEU A 388 10.73 -7.94 5.86
C LEU A 388 9.57 -7.54 4.95
N ASP A 389 8.90 -8.51 4.33
CA ASP A 389 7.60 -8.24 3.70
C ASP A 389 6.54 -7.94 4.79
N PRO A 390 5.43 -7.25 4.46
CA PRO A 390 4.46 -6.82 5.48
C PRO A 390 3.79 -7.98 6.23
N VAL A 391 3.74 -9.19 5.66
CA VAL A 391 3.17 -10.37 6.34
C VAL A 391 4.12 -10.86 7.42
N GLN A 392 5.40 -11.03 7.07
CA GLN A 392 6.41 -11.48 8.04
C GLN A 392 6.73 -10.39 9.08
N ALA A 393 6.72 -9.11 8.70
CA ALA A 393 6.87 -8.01 9.66
C ALA A 393 5.73 -7.97 10.68
N ALA A 394 4.48 -8.17 10.25
CA ALA A 394 3.34 -8.26 11.17
C ALA A 394 3.47 -9.45 12.14
N PHE A 395 3.98 -10.60 11.68
CA PHE A 395 4.28 -11.70 12.60
C PHE A 395 5.30 -11.30 13.66
N ASN A 396 6.42 -10.70 13.24
CA ASN A 396 7.52 -10.31 14.12
C ASN A 396 7.08 -9.29 15.17
N ILE A 397 6.41 -8.22 14.74
CA ILE A 397 5.92 -7.15 15.62
C ILE A 397 4.88 -7.71 16.61
N GLY A 398 3.96 -8.56 16.15
CA GLY A 398 2.95 -9.15 17.02
C GLY A 398 3.53 -10.16 18.00
N CYS A 399 4.51 -10.96 17.56
CA CYS A 399 5.23 -11.90 18.40
C CYS A 399 5.92 -11.17 19.56
N MET A 400 6.70 -10.13 19.28
CA MET A 400 7.42 -9.38 20.33
C MET A 400 6.45 -8.64 21.25
N ASN A 401 5.46 -7.92 20.71
CA ASN A 401 4.57 -7.08 21.52
C ASN A 401 3.73 -7.88 22.51
N ARG A 402 3.29 -9.09 22.12
CA ARG A 402 2.47 -9.97 22.96
C ARG A 402 3.29 -10.89 23.87
N TRP A 403 4.60 -11.04 23.62
CA TRP A 403 5.40 -12.15 24.14
C TRP A 403 5.29 -12.33 25.66
N LEU A 404 5.48 -11.23 26.38
CA LEU A 404 5.57 -11.16 27.84
C LEU A 404 4.20 -11.01 28.53
N ASP A 405 3.10 -11.00 27.77
CA ASP A 405 1.76 -10.77 28.31
C ASP A 405 1.67 -9.47 29.12
N PHE A 406 2.45 -8.45 28.73
CA PHE A 406 2.55 -7.19 29.45
C PHE A 406 1.87 -6.02 28.71
N ASN A 407 1.32 -6.29 27.53
CA ASN A 407 0.57 -5.34 26.75
C ASN A 407 -0.85 -5.14 27.31
N ASP A 408 -1.66 -4.34 26.61
CA ASP A 408 -3.03 -3.99 27.01
C ASP A 408 -3.95 -5.22 27.18
N THR A 409 -5.17 -5.00 27.67
CA THR A 409 -6.15 -6.06 27.83
C THR A 409 -7.57 -5.53 27.65
N TRP A 410 -8.43 -6.37 27.07
CA TRP A 410 -9.86 -6.16 27.01
C TRP A 410 -10.60 -7.37 27.56
N LEU A 411 -11.53 -7.13 28.47
CA LEU A 411 -12.27 -8.14 29.21
C LEU A 411 -13.77 -8.00 28.94
N GLY A 412 -14.31 -8.92 28.16
CA GLY A 412 -15.75 -9.15 27.95
C GLY A 412 -16.09 -10.61 28.26
N ARG A 413 -17.10 -11.17 27.56
CA ARG A 413 -17.34 -12.62 27.59
C ARG A 413 -16.22 -13.42 26.90
N GLU A 414 -15.54 -12.78 25.96
CA GLU A 414 -14.21 -13.19 25.51
C GLU A 414 -13.15 -12.24 26.06
N TRP A 415 -11.95 -12.77 26.27
CA TRP A 415 -10.78 -11.98 26.65
C TRP A 415 -9.87 -11.79 25.45
N GLY A 416 -9.11 -10.71 25.43
CA GLY A 416 -8.07 -10.54 24.42
C GLY A 416 -7.23 -9.31 24.67
N HIS A 417 -6.30 -9.08 23.75
CA HIS A 417 -5.38 -7.95 23.80
C HIS A 417 -5.49 -7.21 22.47
N PRO A 418 -6.33 -6.16 22.40
CA PRO A 418 -6.53 -5.44 21.15
C PRO A 418 -5.26 -4.79 20.60
N SER A 419 -4.25 -4.51 21.42
CA SER A 419 -2.95 -4.04 20.93
C SER A 419 -2.25 -5.00 19.99
N ASP A 420 -2.63 -6.28 19.98
CA ASP A 420 -2.07 -7.27 19.05
C ASP A 420 -2.31 -6.88 17.57
N ASN A 421 -3.38 -6.13 17.29
CA ASN A 421 -3.67 -5.62 15.94
C ASN A 421 -2.66 -4.56 15.47
N LEU A 422 -1.92 -3.91 16.39
CA LEU A 422 -0.89 -2.92 16.04
C LEU A 422 0.13 -3.51 15.08
N ALA A 423 0.40 -4.81 15.19
CA ALA A 423 1.36 -5.51 14.37
C ALA A 423 1.02 -5.47 12.88
N SER A 424 -0.23 -5.81 12.52
CA SER A 424 -0.71 -5.72 11.13
C SER A 424 -0.76 -4.27 10.66
N ILE A 425 -1.24 -3.37 11.52
CA ILE A 425 -1.44 -1.96 11.20
C ILE A 425 -0.10 -1.28 10.91
N LEU A 426 0.90 -1.42 11.78
CA LEU A 426 2.19 -0.75 11.63
C LEU A 426 2.95 -1.28 10.42
N ALA A 427 2.99 -2.60 10.23
CA ALA A 427 3.64 -3.23 9.07
C ALA A 427 3.00 -2.76 7.75
N VAL A 428 1.67 -2.80 7.66
CA VAL A 428 0.95 -2.38 6.45
C VAL A 428 1.03 -0.87 6.23
N ALA A 429 0.96 -0.07 7.28
CA ALA A 429 1.06 1.38 7.16
C ALA A 429 2.44 1.82 6.64
N GLU A 430 3.50 1.16 7.09
CA GLU A 430 4.85 1.39 6.56
C GLU A 430 4.94 0.94 5.09
N TYR A 431 4.49 -0.28 4.78
CA TYR A 431 4.47 -0.81 3.41
C TYR A 431 3.71 0.13 2.46
N LYS A 432 2.49 0.52 2.84
CA LYS A 432 1.66 1.41 2.04
C LYS A 432 2.27 2.79 1.88
N SER A 433 2.92 3.31 2.92
CA SER A 433 3.65 4.58 2.83
C SER A 433 4.77 4.53 1.79
N ARG A 434 5.50 3.41 1.72
CA ARG A 434 6.54 3.20 0.68
C ARG A 434 5.92 3.08 -0.71
N GLU A 435 4.80 2.36 -0.85
CA GLU A 435 4.07 2.26 -2.12
C GLU A 435 3.51 3.61 -2.59
N ASN A 436 2.98 4.43 -1.69
CA ASN A 436 2.50 5.78 -2.00
C ASN A 436 3.60 6.65 -2.60
N ILE A 437 4.78 6.65 -1.97
CA ILE A 437 5.93 7.44 -2.45
C ILE A 437 6.33 7.04 -3.88
N LYS A 438 6.28 5.74 -4.21
CA LYS A 438 6.61 5.25 -5.57
C LYS A 438 5.69 5.82 -6.64
N VAL A 439 4.44 6.11 -6.30
CA VAL A 439 3.44 6.66 -7.22
C VAL A 439 3.21 8.17 -7.01
N GLY A 440 4.10 8.86 -6.30
CA GLY A 440 4.04 10.31 -6.08
C GLY A 440 2.98 10.76 -5.07
N LEU A 441 2.45 9.86 -4.25
CA LEU A 441 1.52 10.16 -3.16
C LEU A 441 2.25 10.34 -1.83
N PRO A 442 1.71 11.12 -0.88
CA PRO A 442 2.31 11.26 0.44
C PRO A 442 2.28 9.93 1.23
N PRO A 443 3.28 9.67 2.10
CA PRO A 443 3.21 8.55 3.02
C PRO A 443 2.04 8.72 4.00
N LEU A 444 1.62 7.63 4.64
CA LEU A 444 0.67 7.69 5.74
C LEU A 444 1.32 8.37 6.95
N THR A 445 0.48 8.92 7.82
CA THR A 445 0.86 9.57 9.06
C THR A 445 0.60 8.68 10.28
N MET A 446 1.19 9.00 11.43
CA MET A 446 0.86 8.29 12.67
C MET A 446 -0.58 8.53 13.12
N ASN A 447 -1.22 9.63 12.70
CA ASN A 447 -2.66 9.80 12.89
C ASN A 447 -3.48 8.71 12.19
N ASP A 448 -3.09 8.30 10.97
CA ASP A 448 -3.75 7.21 10.25
C ASP A 448 -3.60 5.88 11.02
N VAL A 449 -2.44 5.66 11.64
CA VAL A 449 -2.19 4.50 12.52
C VAL A 449 -3.10 4.53 13.76
N LEU A 450 -3.28 5.69 14.41
CA LEU A 450 -4.18 5.80 15.57
C LEU A 450 -5.64 5.54 15.17
N VAL A 451 -6.11 6.08 14.04
CA VAL A 451 -7.47 5.82 13.54
C VAL A 451 -7.68 4.34 13.26
N ALA A 452 -6.72 3.68 12.61
CA ALA A 452 -6.74 2.25 12.36
C ALA A 452 -6.79 1.44 13.66
N LEU A 453 -6.01 1.84 14.67
CA LEU A 453 -5.95 1.18 15.96
C LEU A 453 -7.28 1.27 16.70
N ILE A 454 -7.89 2.46 16.77
CA ILE A 454 -9.21 2.67 17.37
C ILE A 454 -10.25 1.74 16.72
N LYS A 455 -10.25 1.65 15.39
CA LYS A 455 -11.17 0.79 14.65
C LYS A 455 -10.96 -0.69 14.91
N ALA A 456 -9.71 -1.15 14.94
CA ALA A 456 -9.40 -2.55 15.24
C ALA A 456 -9.85 -2.93 16.66
N TYR A 457 -9.63 -2.03 17.62
CA TYR A 457 -10.03 -2.23 19.01
C TYR A 457 -11.53 -2.36 19.12
N GLU A 458 -12.26 -1.49 18.42
CA GLU A 458 -13.72 -1.52 18.46
C GLU A 458 -14.28 -2.82 17.87
N ILE A 459 -13.76 -3.28 16.72
CA ILE A 459 -14.23 -4.52 16.08
C ILE A 459 -13.98 -5.72 17.01
N GLN A 460 -12.74 -5.91 17.47
CA GLN A 460 -12.38 -7.03 18.35
C GLN A 460 -13.13 -6.94 19.67
N GLY A 461 -13.13 -5.76 20.30
CA GLY A 461 -13.65 -5.60 21.64
C GLY A 461 -15.17 -5.69 21.70
N VAL A 462 -15.90 -5.11 20.74
CA VAL A 462 -17.35 -5.21 20.69
C VAL A 462 -17.81 -6.64 20.40
N LEU A 463 -17.12 -7.37 19.52
CA LEU A 463 -17.38 -8.80 19.33
C LEU A 463 -17.13 -9.59 20.62
N ALA A 464 -16.08 -9.27 21.36
CA ALA A 464 -15.74 -9.95 22.62
C ALA A 464 -16.74 -9.68 23.77
N LEU A 465 -17.58 -8.65 23.69
CA LEU A 465 -18.52 -8.29 24.75
C LEU A 465 -19.51 -9.42 25.06
N GLU A 466 -20.17 -9.95 24.03
CA GLU A 466 -21.25 -10.93 24.18
C GLU A 466 -20.94 -12.30 23.59
N ASN A 467 -19.84 -12.43 22.82
CA ASN A 467 -19.50 -13.64 22.08
C ASN A 467 -18.26 -14.30 22.68
N SER A 468 -18.40 -15.54 23.17
CA SER A 468 -17.33 -16.28 23.82
C SER A 468 -16.85 -17.43 22.93
N PHE A 469 -15.67 -17.27 22.34
CA PHE A 469 -14.99 -18.28 21.54
C PHE A 469 -14.32 -19.34 22.44
N ASN A 470 -13.90 -18.95 23.65
CA ASN A 470 -13.37 -19.86 24.65
C ASN A 470 -14.38 -20.95 25.05
N ARG A 471 -15.68 -20.64 25.12
CA ARG A 471 -16.75 -21.61 25.44
C ARG A 471 -17.06 -22.60 24.31
N VAL A 472 -16.55 -22.36 23.11
CA VAL A 472 -16.63 -23.28 21.96
C VAL A 472 -15.28 -23.91 21.62
N GLY A 473 -14.25 -23.69 22.44
CA GLY A 473 -12.93 -24.33 22.30
C GLY A 473 -11.95 -23.60 21.37
N LEU A 474 -12.33 -22.44 20.84
CA LEU A 474 -11.50 -21.62 19.96
C LEU A 474 -10.70 -20.58 20.74
N ASP A 475 -9.57 -20.16 20.19
CA ASP A 475 -8.78 -19.07 20.75
C ASP A 475 -9.32 -17.69 20.34
N HIS A 476 -9.11 -16.68 21.18
CA HIS A 476 -9.60 -15.31 20.94
C HIS A 476 -8.92 -14.63 19.75
N VAL A 477 -7.77 -15.16 19.29
CA VAL A 477 -7.01 -14.58 18.18
C VAL A 477 -7.76 -14.61 16.84
N VAL A 478 -8.88 -15.34 16.73
CA VAL A 478 -9.85 -15.16 15.65
C VAL A 478 -10.30 -13.70 15.53
N LEU A 479 -10.49 -13.01 16.67
CA LEU A 479 -10.91 -11.62 16.69
C LEU A 479 -9.79 -10.67 16.27
N VAL A 480 -8.53 -10.98 16.61
CA VAL A 480 -7.36 -10.26 16.08
C VAL A 480 -7.31 -10.40 14.56
N LYS A 481 -7.48 -11.63 14.05
CA LYS A 481 -7.49 -11.89 12.60
C LYS A 481 -8.58 -11.07 11.90
N VAL A 482 -9.81 -11.12 12.39
CA VAL A 482 -10.97 -10.40 11.81
C VAL A 482 -10.79 -8.89 11.87
N ALA A 483 -10.43 -8.33 13.02
CA ALA A 483 -10.27 -6.90 13.21
C ALA A 483 -9.10 -6.34 12.37
N SER A 484 -7.93 -6.98 12.43
CA SER A 484 -6.80 -6.62 11.58
C SER A 484 -7.15 -6.71 10.10
N THR A 485 -7.82 -7.77 9.64
CA THR A 485 -8.13 -7.95 8.21
C THR A 485 -8.98 -6.81 7.67
N ALA A 486 -10.01 -6.39 8.42
CA ALA A 486 -10.86 -5.28 8.02
C ALA A 486 -10.08 -3.96 7.91
N VAL A 487 -9.30 -3.63 8.95
CA VAL A 487 -8.56 -2.37 9.04
C VAL A 487 -7.42 -2.31 8.04
N VAL A 488 -6.64 -3.39 7.87
CA VAL A 488 -5.52 -3.37 6.93
C VAL A 488 -5.97 -3.46 5.48
N ALA A 489 -7.11 -4.10 5.18
CA ALA A 489 -7.72 -4.00 3.85
C ALA A 489 -8.08 -2.55 3.51
N GLN A 490 -8.63 -1.79 4.46
CA GLN A 490 -8.91 -0.37 4.30
C GLN A 490 -7.63 0.46 4.16
N LEU A 491 -6.61 0.25 4.99
CA LEU A 491 -5.32 0.96 4.91
C LEU A 491 -4.61 0.75 3.57
N LEU A 492 -4.71 -0.45 2.99
CA LEU A 492 -4.14 -0.74 1.68
C LEU A 492 -4.89 -0.02 0.53
N GLY A 493 -6.07 0.56 0.80
CA GLY A 493 -6.93 1.24 -0.17
C GLY A 493 -8.00 0.34 -0.77
N GLY A 494 -8.39 -0.74 -0.09
CA GLY A 494 -9.41 -1.67 -0.56
C GLY A 494 -10.79 -1.02 -0.71
N THR A 495 -11.53 -1.41 -1.75
CA THR A 495 -12.94 -1.02 -1.93
C THR A 495 -13.84 -1.72 -0.91
N ARG A 496 -15.10 -1.29 -0.80
CA ARG A 496 -16.09 -1.95 0.07
C ARG A 496 -16.19 -3.45 -0.18
N ASP A 497 -16.26 -3.87 -1.44
CA ASP A 497 -16.36 -5.29 -1.80
C ASP A 497 -15.09 -6.06 -1.44
N GLN A 498 -13.90 -5.44 -1.60
CA GLN A 498 -12.65 -6.06 -1.18
C GLN A 498 -12.56 -6.20 0.34
N VAL A 499 -13.07 -5.24 1.12
CA VAL A 499 -13.14 -5.36 2.58
C VAL A 499 -14.12 -6.47 2.99
N LEU A 500 -15.31 -6.55 2.37
CA LEU A 500 -16.27 -7.64 2.58
C LEU A 500 -15.65 -9.02 2.27
N ASN A 501 -14.95 -9.13 1.13
CA ASN A 501 -14.25 -10.34 0.73
C ASN A 501 -13.17 -10.71 1.74
N ALA A 502 -12.36 -9.74 2.19
CA ALA A 502 -11.31 -9.98 3.16
C ALA A 502 -11.88 -10.48 4.51
N VAL A 503 -12.89 -9.80 5.04
CA VAL A 503 -13.50 -10.15 6.34
C VAL A 503 -14.21 -11.51 6.27
N SER A 504 -14.93 -11.81 5.19
CA SER A 504 -15.52 -13.15 5.01
C SER A 504 -14.45 -14.23 4.92
N ASN A 505 -13.33 -13.98 4.22
CA ASN A 505 -12.18 -14.87 4.20
C ASN A 505 -11.59 -15.10 5.60
N ALA A 506 -11.52 -14.09 6.46
CA ALA A 506 -11.05 -14.25 7.84
C ALA A 506 -11.95 -15.16 8.68
N TRP A 507 -13.26 -15.17 8.41
CA TRP A 507 -14.22 -16.05 9.09
C TRP A 507 -14.20 -17.49 8.60
N VAL A 508 -14.05 -17.73 7.29
CA VAL A 508 -13.93 -19.09 6.74
C VAL A 508 -12.54 -19.70 6.93
N ASP A 509 -11.54 -18.88 7.29
CA ASP A 509 -10.19 -19.35 7.59
C ASP A 509 -10.19 -20.34 8.78
N GLY A 510 -9.18 -21.21 8.84
CA GLY A 510 -9.01 -22.10 9.98
C GLY A 510 -8.80 -21.31 11.27
N GLN A 511 -9.59 -21.60 12.30
CA GLN A 511 -9.44 -20.96 13.61
C GLN A 511 -8.65 -21.85 14.56
N SER A 512 -7.66 -21.27 15.23
CA SER A 512 -6.83 -22.03 16.16
C SER A 512 -7.64 -22.49 17.37
N LEU A 513 -7.37 -23.72 17.79
CA LEU A 513 -7.74 -24.17 19.13
C LEU A 513 -6.97 -23.36 20.17
N ARG A 514 -7.45 -23.37 21.41
CA ARG A 514 -6.77 -22.72 22.54
C ARG A 514 -6.04 -23.67 23.48
N THR A 515 -5.75 -24.90 23.04
CA THR A 515 -5.10 -25.95 23.85
C THR A 515 -3.79 -25.47 24.50
N TYR A 516 -3.02 -24.64 23.79
CA TYR A 516 -1.76 -24.06 24.27
C TYR A 516 -1.90 -23.02 25.40
N ARG A 517 -3.12 -22.65 25.77
CA ARG A 517 -3.40 -21.77 26.91
C ARG A 517 -3.84 -22.53 28.17
N HIS A 518 -4.03 -23.84 28.08
CA HIS A 518 -4.64 -24.64 29.13
C HIS A 518 -3.76 -25.81 29.54
N PHE A 519 -3.70 -26.06 30.84
CA PHE A 519 -3.05 -27.24 31.41
C PHE A 519 -3.67 -28.53 30.83
N PRO A 520 -2.90 -29.60 30.58
CA PRO A 520 -1.45 -29.75 30.78
C PRO A 520 -0.59 -29.27 29.60
N ASN A 521 -1.17 -28.58 28.61
CA ASN A 521 -0.50 -28.22 27.35
C ASN A 521 -0.14 -26.74 27.25
N THR A 522 -0.19 -25.99 28.36
CA THR A 522 0.20 -24.58 28.38
C THR A 522 1.62 -24.43 27.83
N GLY A 523 1.80 -23.54 26.85
CA GLY A 523 3.10 -23.39 26.18
C GLY A 523 3.25 -22.07 25.42
N SER A 524 4.43 -21.88 24.82
CA SER A 524 4.84 -20.59 24.23
C SER A 524 3.98 -20.11 23.06
N ARG A 525 3.18 -20.98 22.42
CA ARG A 525 2.20 -20.55 21.41
C ARG A 525 1.21 -19.51 21.93
N LYS A 526 0.94 -19.48 23.25
CA LYS A 526 0.12 -18.41 23.85
C LYS A 526 0.67 -17.01 23.58
N SER A 527 2.00 -16.89 23.44
CA SER A 527 2.76 -15.64 23.32
C SER A 527 2.91 -15.15 21.87
N TRP A 528 2.79 -16.03 20.87
CA TRP A 528 2.92 -15.67 19.46
C TRP A 528 1.67 -15.93 18.59
N ALA A 529 0.63 -16.60 19.13
CA ALA A 529 -0.61 -16.88 18.40
C ALA A 529 -1.29 -15.61 17.87
N ALA A 530 -1.18 -14.49 18.59
CA ALA A 530 -1.76 -13.23 18.14
C ALA A 530 -0.93 -12.59 17.00
N GLY A 531 0.40 -12.70 17.04
CA GLY A 531 1.26 -12.30 15.93
C GLY A 531 1.01 -13.13 14.67
N ASP A 532 0.76 -14.43 14.81
CA ASP A 532 0.35 -15.32 13.71
C ASP A 532 -1.02 -14.90 13.12
N ALA A 533 -2.02 -14.64 13.96
CA ALA A 533 -3.31 -14.13 13.52
C ALA A 533 -3.21 -12.75 12.82
N ALA A 534 -2.40 -11.84 13.38
CA ALA A 534 -2.12 -10.53 12.80
C ALA A 534 -1.40 -10.64 11.43
N SER A 535 -0.45 -11.56 11.30
CA SER A 535 0.22 -11.86 10.04
C SER A 535 -0.74 -12.45 9.00
N ARG A 536 -1.57 -13.42 9.42
CA ARG A 536 -2.61 -14.01 8.57
C ARG A 536 -3.58 -12.95 8.06
N ALA A 537 -3.94 -11.98 8.90
CA ALA A 537 -4.81 -10.90 8.52
C ALA A 537 -4.27 -10.07 7.35
N VAL A 538 -2.98 -9.70 7.39
CA VAL A 538 -2.30 -8.99 6.29
C VAL A 538 -2.34 -9.82 5.01
N HIS A 539 -2.08 -11.12 5.11
CA HIS A 539 -2.09 -12.03 3.97
C HIS A 539 -3.47 -12.10 3.30
N LEU A 540 -4.54 -12.26 4.08
CA LEU A 540 -5.91 -12.30 3.58
C LEU A 540 -6.33 -10.99 2.91
N SER A 541 -5.96 -9.85 3.50
CA SER A 541 -6.24 -8.54 2.89
C SER A 541 -5.49 -8.37 1.56
N LEU A 542 -4.23 -8.81 1.46
CA LEU A 542 -3.48 -8.78 0.20
C LEU A 542 -4.11 -9.67 -0.88
N PHE A 543 -4.73 -10.80 -0.52
CA PHE A 543 -5.49 -11.63 -1.47
C PHE A 543 -6.76 -10.92 -1.96
N ALA A 544 -7.55 -10.38 -1.04
CA ALA A 544 -8.77 -9.66 -1.42
C ALA A 544 -8.47 -8.45 -2.33
N LEU A 545 -7.39 -7.72 -2.08
CA LEU A 545 -6.96 -6.60 -2.92
C LEU A 545 -6.48 -7.02 -4.31
N LYS A 546 -6.09 -8.29 -4.50
CA LYS A 546 -5.81 -8.86 -5.84
C LYS A 546 -7.08 -9.31 -6.56
N GLY A 547 -8.25 -9.16 -5.94
CA GLY A 547 -9.54 -9.54 -6.50
C GLY A 547 -10.03 -10.91 -6.10
N GLU A 548 -9.45 -11.53 -5.06
CA GLU A 548 -9.96 -12.80 -4.52
C GLU A 548 -11.40 -12.62 -4.04
N MET A 549 -12.24 -13.63 -4.30
CA MET A 549 -13.66 -13.56 -4.00
C MET A 549 -13.96 -13.72 -2.50
N GLY A 550 -15.13 -13.24 -2.09
CA GLY A 550 -15.64 -13.40 -0.73
C GLY A 550 -16.70 -14.48 -0.62
N TYR A 551 -17.15 -14.69 0.62
CA TYR A 551 -18.16 -15.66 0.99
C TYR A 551 -19.31 -14.96 1.73
N PRO A 552 -20.39 -14.55 1.04
CA PRO A 552 -21.44 -13.71 1.63
C PRO A 552 -22.07 -14.29 2.89
N THR A 553 -22.25 -15.60 2.95
CA THR A 553 -22.85 -16.32 4.10
C THR A 553 -21.79 -17.09 4.90
N ALA A 554 -20.56 -16.57 5.02
CA ALA A 554 -19.46 -17.20 5.76
C ALA A 554 -19.84 -17.58 7.20
N LEU A 555 -20.75 -16.83 7.82
CA LEU A 555 -21.25 -17.10 9.17
C LEU A 555 -22.52 -17.96 9.13
N SER A 556 -23.52 -17.58 8.32
CA SER A 556 -24.88 -18.12 8.42
C SER A 556 -25.21 -19.31 7.52
N ALA A 557 -24.31 -19.69 6.59
CA ALA A 557 -24.54 -20.83 5.70
C ALA A 557 -24.91 -22.09 6.50
N LYS A 558 -26.01 -22.75 6.12
CA LYS A 558 -26.44 -23.96 6.84
C LYS A 558 -25.41 -25.06 6.68
N ILE A 559 -25.14 -25.76 7.78
CA ILE A 559 -24.16 -26.86 7.91
C ILE A 559 -22.70 -26.40 7.82
N TRP A 560 -22.39 -25.46 6.94
CA TRP A 560 -21.00 -25.11 6.56
C TRP A 560 -20.52 -23.75 7.08
N GLY A 561 -21.44 -22.88 7.50
CA GLY A 561 -21.13 -21.54 8.02
C GLY A 561 -20.53 -21.60 9.42
N PHE A 562 -19.79 -20.56 9.79
CA PHE A 562 -19.12 -20.45 11.08
C PHE A 562 -20.06 -20.71 12.26
N TYR A 563 -21.31 -20.25 12.20
CA TYR A 563 -22.27 -20.44 13.28
C TYR A 563 -22.57 -21.91 13.54
N ASP A 564 -22.90 -22.67 12.49
CA ASP A 564 -23.24 -24.08 12.62
C ASP A 564 -21.98 -24.91 12.98
N VAL A 565 -20.84 -24.64 12.33
CA VAL A 565 -19.61 -25.44 12.47
C VAL A 565 -18.85 -25.15 13.76
N HIS A 566 -18.66 -23.87 14.08
CA HIS A 566 -17.74 -23.43 15.13
C HIS A 566 -18.42 -22.72 16.31
N PHE A 567 -19.66 -22.27 16.14
CA PHE A 567 -20.39 -21.52 17.18
C PHE A 567 -21.63 -22.25 17.72
N LYS A 568 -21.70 -23.59 17.54
CA LYS A 568 -22.76 -24.47 18.05
C LYS A 568 -24.17 -24.03 17.61
N GLY A 569 -24.29 -23.51 16.39
CA GLY A 569 -25.54 -22.99 15.80
C GLY A 569 -26.03 -21.67 16.40
N ASN A 570 -25.29 -21.04 17.31
CA ASN A 570 -25.63 -19.72 17.83
C ASN A 570 -25.19 -18.63 16.85
N THR A 571 -25.86 -17.47 16.88
CA THR A 571 -25.42 -16.28 16.15
C THR A 571 -24.66 -15.33 17.08
N PHE A 572 -23.92 -14.39 16.51
CA PHE A 572 -23.29 -13.35 17.32
C PHE A 572 -24.34 -12.42 17.92
N LYS A 573 -24.01 -11.89 19.11
CA LYS A 573 -24.79 -10.91 19.85
C LYS A 573 -23.96 -9.66 20.04
N PHE A 574 -24.65 -8.51 20.06
CA PHE A 574 -24.02 -7.21 20.18
C PHE A 574 -24.81 -6.40 21.20
N GLN A 575 -24.14 -5.97 22.28
CA GLN A 575 -24.74 -5.04 23.24
C GLN A 575 -24.73 -3.58 22.74
N ARG A 576 -23.98 -3.30 21.67
CA ARG A 576 -23.78 -1.95 21.11
C ARG A 576 -23.29 -1.99 19.66
N PRO A 577 -23.51 -0.92 18.87
CA PRO A 577 -22.84 -0.73 17.57
C PRO A 577 -21.36 -0.36 17.76
N TYR A 578 -20.59 -0.41 16.68
CA TYR A 578 -19.19 0.02 16.64
C TYR A 578 -19.06 1.56 16.72
N GLY A 579 -18.24 2.05 17.66
CA GLY A 579 -17.82 3.44 17.82
C GLY A 579 -16.33 3.55 18.21
N SER A 580 -16.02 4.09 19.40
CA SER A 580 -14.66 4.20 19.96
C SER A 580 -14.57 3.71 21.42
N TYR A 581 -15.61 3.01 21.89
CA TYR A 581 -15.78 2.65 23.30
C TYR A 581 -14.65 1.77 23.83
N VAL A 582 -14.18 0.81 23.04
CA VAL A 582 -13.17 -0.15 23.48
C VAL A 582 -11.85 0.57 23.73
N MET A 583 -11.43 1.46 22.84
CA MET A 583 -10.20 2.23 23.02
C MET A 583 -10.26 3.10 24.28
N GLU A 584 -11.39 3.77 24.51
CA GLU A 584 -11.57 4.64 25.68
C GLU A 584 -11.51 3.85 27.00
N ASN A 585 -11.95 2.57 26.99
CA ASN A 585 -12.08 1.74 28.19
C ASN A 585 -11.04 0.61 28.29
N VAL A 586 -10.02 0.59 27.41
CA VAL A 586 -8.99 -0.46 27.39
C VAL A 586 -8.24 -0.52 28.72
N LEU A 587 -7.68 -1.67 29.07
CA LEU A 587 -7.00 -1.88 30.33
C LEU A 587 -5.49 -1.95 30.09
N PHE A 588 -4.67 -1.24 30.87
CA PHE A 588 -3.21 -1.32 30.79
C PHE A 588 -2.63 -2.21 31.88
N LYS A 589 -1.54 -2.93 31.58
CA LYS A 589 -0.71 -3.57 32.60
C LYS A 589 0.51 -2.68 32.85
N VAL A 590 0.43 -1.82 33.86
CA VAL A 590 1.44 -0.77 34.09
C VAL A 590 2.45 -1.12 35.19
N SER A 591 2.00 -1.81 36.24
CA SER A 591 2.84 -2.09 37.41
C SER A 591 3.39 -3.51 37.39
N TYR A 592 2.58 -4.50 37.02
CA TYR A 592 2.94 -5.91 37.19
C TYR A 592 2.68 -6.72 35.92
N PRO A 593 3.63 -7.58 35.48
CA PRO A 593 3.42 -8.52 34.39
C PRO A 593 2.62 -9.73 34.90
N ALA A 594 1.33 -9.50 35.19
CA ALA A 594 0.41 -10.47 35.77
C ALA A 594 -0.76 -10.72 34.82
N GLU A 595 -1.38 -11.91 34.89
CA GLU A 595 -2.71 -12.11 34.31
C GLU A 595 -3.68 -11.06 34.89
N TYR A 596 -4.54 -10.48 34.04
CA TYR A 596 -5.21 -9.23 34.36
C TYR A 596 -6.18 -9.36 35.55
N HIS A 597 -6.83 -10.52 35.70
CA HIS A 597 -7.76 -10.80 36.79
C HIS A 597 -7.08 -10.84 38.17
N ALA A 598 -5.75 -10.93 38.23
CA ALA A 598 -4.98 -10.88 39.48
C ALA A 598 -4.40 -9.49 39.80
N GLN A 599 -4.48 -8.50 38.91
CA GLN A 599 -3.80 -7.19 39.11
C GLN A 599 -4.16 -6.54 40.46
N THR A 600 -5.45 -6.50 40.79
CA THR A 600 -5.92 -5.94 42.07
C THR A 600 -5.61 -6.86 43.27
N ALA A 601 -5.51 -8.18 43.09
CA ALA A 601 -5.06 -9.10 44.13
C ALA A 601 -3.58 -8.89 44.48
N VAL A 602 -2.74 -8.61 43.48
CA VAL A 602 -1.34 -8.22 43.67
C VAL A 602 -1.25 -6.88 44.41
N GLU A 603 -2.05 -5.88 44.02
CA GLU A 603 -2.12 -4.59 44.74
C GLU A 603 -2.52 -4.78 46.21
N CYS A 604 -3.52 -5.62 46.50
CA CYS A 604 -3.91 -5.96 47.87
C CYS A 604 -2.77 -6.62 48.64
N SER A 605 -2.08 -7.59 48.01
CA SER A 605 -0.99 -8.35 48.63
C SER A 605 0.20 -7.46 48.98
N ILE A 606 0.54 -6.50 48.11
CA ILE A 606 1.62 -5.54 48.35
C ILE A 606 1.25 -4.57 49.48
N ARG A 607 -0.01 -4.14 49.60
CA ARG A 607 -0.48 -3.34 50.75
C ARG A 607 -0.36 -4.11 52.07
N LEU A 608 -0.54 -5.43 52.02
CA LEU A 608 -0.44 -6.33 53.18
C LEU A 608 1.01 -6.76 53.50
N HIS A 609 1.96 -6.55 52.59
CA HIS A 609 3.37 -6.94 52.75
C HIS A 609 4.04 -6.45 54.05
N PRO A 610 3.90 -5.18 54.48
CA PRO A 610 4.52 -4.72 55.72
C PRO A 610 4.00 -5.49 56.95
N LEU A 611 2.68 -5.76 56.98
CA LEU A 611 2.06 -6.53 58.06
C LEU A 611 2.47 -8.00 58.02
N TYR A 612 2.52 -8.60 56.82
CA TYR A 612 3.03 -9.96 56.61
C TYR A 612 4.44 -10.12 57.22
N LYS A 613 5.36 -9.20 56.91
CA LYS A 613 6.71 -9.20 57.49
C LYS A 613 6.69 -8.99 59.00
N GLN A 614 5.92 -8.02 59.49
CA GLN A 614 5.85 -7.68 60.91
C GLN A 614 5.34 -8.86 61.76
N LYS A 615 4.39 -9.64 61.25
CA LYS A 615 3.79 -10.78 61.98
C LYS A 615 4.62 -12.06 61.94
N GLY A 616 5.75 -12.10 61.23
CA GLY A 616 6.62 -13.27 61.16
C GLY A 616 6.47 -14.09 59.87
N GLY A 617 5.87 -13.51 58.82
CA GLY A 617 5.77 -14.14 57.50
C GLY A 617 4.86 -15.36 57.46
N VAL A 618 5.18 -16.31 56.58
CA VAL A 618 4.35 -17.49 56.28
C VAL A 618 4.01 -18.31 57.52
N ASP A 619 4.90 -18.41 58.50
CA ASP A 619 4.72 -19.26 59.69
C ASP A 619 3.63 -18.76 60.62
N ALA A 620 3.37 -17.46 60.65
CA ALA A 620 2.34 -16.84 61.48
C ALA A 620 0.93 -16.95 60.90
N ILE A 621 0.82 -17.31 59.62
CA ILE A 621 -0.45 -17.34 58.89
C ILE A 621 -1.14 -18.69 59.07
N GLU A 622 -2.42 -18.63 59.41
CA GLU A 622 -3.33 -19.77 59.41
C GLU A 622 -4.02 -19.92 58.05
N LYS A 623 -4.62 -18.83 57.55
CA LYS A 623 -5.44 -18.82 56.32
C LYS A 623 -5.38 -17.48 55.62
N ILE A 624 -5.48 -17.46 54.30
CA ILE A 624 -5.71 -16.26 53.50
C ILE A 624 -6.98 -16.47 52.68
N VAL A 625 -7.88 -15.48 52.71
CA VAL A 625 -9.08 -15.45 51.88
C VAL A 625 -8.88 -14.44 50.77
N ILE A 626 -9.03 -14.88 49.52
CA ILE A 626 -9.04 -14.04 48.32
C ILE A 626 -10.48 -14.01 47.81
N THR A 627 -11.21 -12.93 48.09
CA THR A 627 -12.55 -12.71 47.53
C THR A 627 -12.40 -12.11 46.13
N THR A 628 -12.99 -12.74 45.12
CA THR A 628 -12.78 -12.39 43.70
C THR A 628 -14.05 -12.62 42.87
N HIS A 629 -14.02 -12.39 41.57
CA HIS A 629 -15.11 -12.63 40.62
C HIS A 629 -14.99 -13.97 39.87
N GLU A 630 -16.08 -14.45 39.26
CA GLU A 630 -16.20 -15.73 38.53
C GLU A 630 -15.07 -15.96 37.53
N SER A 631 -14.74 -14.96 36.72
CA SER A 631 -13.69 -15.07 35.70
C SER A 631 -12.33 -15.43 36.32
N ALA A 632 -11.93 -14.81 37.43
CA ALA A 632 -10.67 -15.16 38.09
C ALA A 632 -10.65 -16.62 38.55
N ILE A 633 -11.74 -17.08 39.16
CA ILE A 633 -11.87 -18.47 39.64
C ILE A 633 -11.74 -19.44 38.46
N ARG A 634 -12.40 -19.14 37.35
CA ARG A 634 -12.38 -20.01 36.17
C ARG A 634 -11.01 -20.08 35.48
N ILE A 635 -10.21 -19.02 35.56
CA ILE A 635 -8.98 -18.87 34.75
C ILE A 635 -7.72 -19.16 35.55
N ILE A 636 -7.62 -18.58 36.74
CA ILE A 636 -6.36 -18.43 37.47
C ILE A 636 -6.41 -18.94 38.91
N ASP A 637 -7.53 -19.50 39.38
CA ASP A 637 -7.56 -20.26 40.63
C ASP A 637 -6.96 -21.66 40.38
N LYS A 638 -5.71 -21.86 40.82
CA LYS A 638 -4.97 -23.12 40.63
C LYS A 638 -4.39 -23.62 41.95
N LYS A 639 -4.53 -24.93 42.17
CA LYS A 639 -3.95 -25.65 43.32
C LYS A 639 -2.91 -26.66 42.86
N GLY A 640 -2.00 -27.03 43.76
CA GLY A 640 -0.94 -28.01 43.50
C GLY A 640 0.30 -27.41 42.82
N PRO A 641 1.19 -28.26 42.27
CA PRO A 641 2.47 -27.81 41.71
C PRO A 641 2.30 -26.97 40.43
N LEU A 642 3.19 -26.00 40.25
CA LEU A 642 3.27 -25.14 39.06
C LEU A 642 4.62 -25.35 38.36
N ASN A 643 4.60 -25.83 37.11
CA ASN A 643 5.78 -26.46 36.50
C ASN A 643 6.58 -25.54 35.57
N ASN A 644 6.04 -24.37 35.22
CA ASN A 644 6.68 -23.44 34.30
C ASN A 644 6.21 -22.00 34.57
N PRO A 645 6.90 -20.98 34.04
CA PRO A 645 6.50 -19.57 34.22
C PRO A 645 5.05 -19.27 33.81
N ALA A 646 4.53 -19.93 32.76
CA ALA A 646 3.16 -19.73 32.29
C ALA A 646 2.09 -20.36 33.19
N ASP A 647 2.43 -21.36 34.01
CA ASP A 647 1.53 -21.84 35.05
C ASP A 647 1.42 -20.82 36.18
N ARG A 648 2.53 -20.16 36.50
CA ARG A 648 2.70 -19.21 37.62
C ARG A 648 2.10 -17.84 37.33
N ASP A 649 2.31 -17.31 36.14
CA ASP A 649 1.70 -16.04 35.69
C ASP A 649 0.17 -16.14 35.55
N HIS A 650 -0.39 -17.35 35.52
CA HIS A 650 -1.84 -17.67 35.53
C HIS A 650 -2.28 -18.38 36.83
N CYS A 651 -1.70 -18.03 37.97
CA CYS A 651 -2.14 -18.50 39.29
C CYS A 651 -2.30 -17.32 40.26
N ILE A 652 -3.54 -16.98 40.63
CA ILE A 652 -3.82 -15.85 41.53
C ILE A 652 -3.16 -16.04 42.90
N GLN A 653 -3.09 -17.29 43.38
CA GLN A 653 -2.39 -17.60 44.63
C GLN A 653 -0.89 -17.34 44.53
N TYR A 654 -0.25 -17.74 43.43
CA TYR A 654 1.18 -17.52 43.24
C TYR A 654 1.51 -16.03 43.17
N MET A 655 0.78 -15.28 42.34
CA MET A 655 0.97 -13.83 42.19
C MET A 655 0.71 -13.07 43.50
N SER A 656 -0.33 -13.46 44.24
CA SER A 656 -0.63 -12.88 45.56
C SER A 656 0.47 -13.23 46.57
N ALA A 657 0.96 -14.47 46.57
CA ALA A 657 2.04 -14.90 47.47
C ALA A 657 3.32 -14.10 47.23
N ILE A 658 3.73 -13.92 45.97
CA ILE A 658 4.88 -13.10 45.61
C ILE A 658 4.70 -11.66 46.08
N GLY A 659 3.55 -11.03 45.80
CA GLY A 659 3.25 -9.68 46.26
C GLY A 659 3.34 -9.53 47.78
N MET A 660 2.92 -10.55 48.53
CA MET A 660 2.98 -10.57 49.99
C MET A 660 4.40 -10.79 50.53
N ILE A 661 5.17 -11.70 49.92
CA ILE A 661 6.52 -12.07 50.38
C ILE A 661 7.54 -10.98 50.03
N TYR A 662 7.51 -10.51 48.79
CA TYR A 662 8.53 -9.62 48.23
C TYR A 662 8.13 -8.15 48.28
N GLY A 663 6.82 -7.85 48.36
CA GLY A 663 6.31 -6.47 48.27
C GLY A 663 6.38 -5.91 46.85
N ASP A 664 6.58 -6.78 45.85
CA ASP A 664 6.69 -6.45 44.43
C ASP A 664 6.37 -7.68 43.56
N LEU A 665 6.10 -7.48 42.27
CA LEU A 665 5.92 -8.54 41.28
C LEU A 665 6.56 -8.15 39.93
N ASN A 666 7.61 -8.85 39.51
CA ASN A 666 8.27 -8.69 38.22
C ASN A 666 8.41 -10.05 37.48
N ALA A 667 8.88 -10.02 36.23
CA ALA A 667 8.95 -11.21 35.38
C ALA A 667 9.88 -12.31 35.94
N ASP A 668 10.98 -11.93 36.59
CA ASP A 668 11.96 -12.88 37.15
C ASP A 668 11.35 -13.73 38.28
N HIS A 669 10.30 -13.24 38.95
CA HIS A 669 9.60 -13.98 40.00
C HIS A 669 8.87 -15.22 39.48
N TYR A 670 8.64 -15.36 38.17
CA TYR A 670 8.04 -16.57 37.60
C TYR A 670 9.06 -17.63 37.22
N GLU A 671 10.35 -17.32 37.22
CA GLU A 671 11.39 -18.26 36.84
C GLU A 671 11.66 -19.29 37.95
N ASP A 672 12.11 -20.49 37.56
CA ASP A 672 12.38 -21.61 38.47
C ASP A 672 13.33 -21.22 39.61
N LYS A 673 14.27 -20.31 39.34
CA LYS A 673 15.20 -19.80 40.34
C LYS A 673 14.49 -19.21 41.57
N VAL A 674 13.39 -18.48 41.37
CA VAL A 674 12.60 -17.91 42.47
C VAL A 674 11.56 -18.91 42.94
N ALA A 675 10.80 -19.49 42.00
CA ALA A 675 9.68 -20.37 42.32
C ALA A 675 10.06 -21.62 43.13
N ILE A 676 11.23 -22.21 42.83
CA ILE A 676 11.75 -23.40 43.51
C ILE A 676 12.68 -23.00 44.67
N GLY A 677 13.36 -21.85 44.53
CA GLY A 677 14.33 -21.36 45.52
C GLY A 677 13.72 -20.89 46.83
N ASP A 678 12.44 -20.49 46.83
CA ASP A 678 11.73 -20.01 48.02
C ASP A 678 10.49 -20.86 48.33
N THR A 679 10.65 -21.79 49.27
CA THR A 679 9.58 -22.69 49.72
C THR A 679 8.41 -21.99 50.40
N SER A 680 8.59 -20.74 50.85
CA SER A 680 7.51 -19.98 51.51
C SER A 680 6.37 -19.65 50.54
N ILE A 681 6.65 -19.59 49.23
CA ILE A 681 5.66 -19.33 48.18
C ILE A 681 4.59 -20.43 48.20
N ASP A 682 4.98 -21.69 48.09
CA ASP A 682 4.05 -22.82 48.05
C ASP A 682 3.34 -23.03 49.39
N GLN A 683 4.06 -22.85 50.51
CA GLN A 683 3.45 -22.89 51.84
C GLN A 683 2.36 -21.83 52.03
N LEU A 684 2.54 -20.64 51.44
CA LEU A 684 1.56 -19.57 51.51
C LEU A 684 0.37 -19.84 50.58
N ARG A 685 0.63 -20.37 49.38
CA ARG A 685 -0.41 -20.78 48.42
C ARG A 685 -1.34 -21.84 49.01
N ASP A 686 -0.80 -22.82 49.75
CA ASP A 686 -1.60 -23.87 50.38
C ASP A 686 -2.57 -23.34 51.45
N LYS A 687 -2.35 -22.12 51.95
CA LYS A 687 -3.22 -21.43 52.92
C LYS A 687 -4.24 -20.52 52.26
N MET A 688 -4.21 -20.35 50.93
CA MET A 688 -5.09 -19.45 50.19
C MET A 688 -6.36 -20.15 49.73
N VAL A 689 -7.50 -19.49 49.95
CA VAL A 689 -8.81 -19.90 49.43
C VAL A 689 -9.41 -18.78 48.62
N CYS A 690 -9.73 -19.05 47.35
CA CYS A 690 -10.49 -18.12 46.51
C CYS A 690 -11.99 -18.30 46.74
N VAL A 691 -12.72 -17.20 46.89
CA VAL A 691 -14.16 -17.16 47.12
C VAL A 691 -14.80 -16.21 46.12
N GLU A 692 -15.87 -16.63 45.45
CA GLU A 692 -16.60 -15.75 44.54
C GLU A 692 -17.44 -14.73 45.31
N ASN A 693 -17.37 -13.46 44.90
CA ASN A 693 -18.36 -12.44 45.19
C ASN A 693 -19.18 -12.16 43.93
N THR A 694 -20.48 -12.49 44.00
CA THR A 694 -21.39 -12.36 42.85
C THR A 694 -21.58 -10.91 42.39
N GLN A 695 -21.39 -9.92 43.27
CA GLN A 695 -21.44 -8.51 42.88
C GLN A 695 -20.21 -8.13 42.05
N TYR A 696 -19.01 -8.62 42.40
CA TYR A 696 -17.82 -8.41 41.58
C TYR A 696 -17.99 -9.07 40.20
N SER A 697 -18.59 -10.26 40.14
CA SER A 697 -18.92 -10.93 38.88
C SER A 697 -19.90 -10.12 38.02
N ALA A 698 -20.89 -9.46 38.64
CA ALA A 698 -21.83 -8.58 37.94
C ALA A 698 -21.15 -7.30 37.44
N ASP A 699 -20.38 -6.62 38.31
CA ASP A 699 -19.70 -5.36 38.01
C ASP A 699 -18.57 -5.52 36.97
N TYR A 700 -18.01 -6.73 36.83
CA TYR A 700 -17.07 -7.09 35.76
C TYR A 700 -17.71 -7.00 34.36
N LEU A 701 -19.00 -7.37 34.23
CA LEU A 701 -19.72 -7.34 32.96
C LEU A 701 -20.50 -6.03 32.73
N ASP A 702 -20.72 -5.24 33.78
CA ASP A 702 -21.39 -3.94 33.70
C ASP A 702 -20.58 -2.96 32.82
N PRO A 703 -21.12 -2.50 31.67
CA PRO A 703 -20.42 -1.59 30.76
C PRO A 703 -20.03 -0.24 31.38
N GLU A 704 -20.69 0.19 32.46
CA GLU A 704 -20.39 1.45 33.14
C GLU A 704 -19.32 1.27 34.24
N LYS A 705 -19.09 0.04 34.70
CA LYS A 705 -18.09 -0.27 35.74
C LYS A 705 -16.86 -0.96 35.16
N ARG A 706 -17.01 -2.18 34.65
CA ARG A 706 -15.94 -3.10 34.24
C ARG A 706 -14.88 -3.32 35.33
N SER A 707 -15.31 -3.50 36.57
CA SER A 707 -14.37 -3.71 37.68
C SER A 707 -13.63 -5.04 37.56
N ILE A 708 -12.40 -5.10 38.08
CA ILE A 708 -11.62 -6.34 38.21
C ILE A 708 -11.30 -6.47 39.70
N ALA A 709 -12.34 -6.64 40.49
CA ALA A 709 -12.26 -6.49 41.93
C ALA A 709 -11.67 -7.73 42.61
N ASN A 710 -10.72 -7.49 43.51
CA ASN A 710 -10.23 -8.49 44.45
C ASN A 710 -10.14 -7.88 45.84
N ARG A 711 -10.30 -8.74 46.84
CA ARG A 711 -10.16 -8.38 48.24
C ARG A 711 -9.42 -9.49 49.00
N ILE A 712 -8.44 -9.12 49.81
CA ILE A 712 -7.58 -10.07 50.52
C ILE A 712 -7.58 -9.80 52.02
N GLN A 713 -7.79 -10.87 52.80
CA GLN A 713 -7.67 -10.86 54.25
C GLN A 713 -6.80 -12.01 54.75
N ILE A 714 -5.90 -11.73 55.70
CA ILE A 714 -5.02 -12.70 56.35
C ILE A 714 -5.58 -13.02 57.74
N PHE A 715 -5.65 -14.30 58.06
CA PHE A 715 -5.98 -14.84 59.39
C PHE A 715 -4.72 -15.43 60.00
N PHE A 716 -4.32 -14.93 61.17
CA PHE A 716 -3.11 -15.34 61.88
C PHE A 716 -3.41 -16.41 62.92
N LYS A 717 -2.42 -17.26 63.20
CA LYS A 717 -2.51 -18.34 64.21
C LYS A 717 -2.72 -17.83 65.64
N ASP A 718 -2.45 -16.55 65.90
CA ASP A 718 -2.68 -15.88 67.18
C ASP A 718 -4.15 -15.45 67.38
N GLY A 719 -5.02 -15.74 66.40
CA GLY A 719 -6.45 -15.38 66.40
C GLY A 719 -6.75 -13.98 65.89
N THR A 720 -5.74 -13.17 65.56
CA THR A 720 -5.92 -11.84 64.94
C THR A 720 -6.08 -11.93 63.42
N THR A 721 -6.59 -10.87 62.80
CA THR A 721 -6.73 -10.75 61.35
C THR A 721 -6.11 -9.46 60.84
N SER A 722 -5.73 -9.43 59.56
CA SER A 722 -5.45 -8.16 58.88
C SER A 722 -6.73 -7.37 58.60
N ASP A 723 -6.57 -6.13 58.16
CA ASP A 723 -7.61 -5.42 57.42
C ASP A 723 -8.05 -6.25 56.20
N ASP A 724 -9.32 -6.11 55.83
CA ASP A 724 -9.89 -6.71 54.64
C ASP A 724 -9.66 -5.78 53.45
N VAL A 725 -8.49 -5.88 52.82
CA VAL A 725 -8.01 -4.90 51.83
C VAL A 725 -8.67 -5.17 50.49
N GLU A 726 -9.50 -4.22 50.04
CA GLU A 726 -10.23 -4.27 48.76
C GLU A 726 -9.64 -3.32 47.73
N VAL A 727 -9.53 -3.80 46.49
CA VAL A 727 -9.22 -2.97 45.31
C VAL A 727 -10.16 -3.37 44.17
N GLU A 728 -11.07 -2.47 43.81
CA GLU A 728 -12.04 -2.73 42.73
C GLU A 728 -11.46 -2.51 41.33
N TYR A 729 -10.66 -1.46 41.17
CA TYR A 729 -10.12 -1.02 39.88
C TYR A 729 -8.60 -1.09 39.88
N PRO A 730 -7.99 -1.92 39.02
CA PRO A 730 -6.54 -1.94 38.91
C PRO A 730 -6.04 -0.61 38.39
N ILE A 731 -4.79 -0.28 38.69
CA ILE A 731 -4.20 1.01 38.33
C ILE A 731 -4.29 1.32 36.82
N GLY A 732 -4.24 0.31 35.96
CA GLY A 732 -4.38 0.49 34.50
C GLY A 732 -5.81 0.57 33.98
N HIS A 733 -6.82 0.62 34.85
CA HIS A 733 -8.22 0.82 34.49
C HIS A 733 -8.51 2.26 34.05
N ARG A 734 -9.54 2.49 33.20
CA ARG A 734 -9.93 3.83 32.74
C ARG A 734 -10.14 4.82 33.90
N ARG A 735 -10.82 4.37 34.97
CA ARG A 735 -11.10 5.16 36.18
C ARG A 735 -9.84 5.64 36.93
N ARG A 736 -8.68 5.03 36.70
CA ARG A 736 -7.39 5.39 37.32
C ARG A 736 -6.38 5.89 36.28
N ARG A 737 -6.84 6.35 35.11
CA ARG A 737 -5.96 6.83 34.01
C ARG A 737 -4.94 7.88 34.42
N GLN A 738 -5.32 8.82 35.29
CA GLN A 738 -4.40 9.86 35.76
C GLN A 738 -3.22 9.28 36.54
N GLU A 739 -3.44 8.20 37.30
CA GLU A 739 -2.37 7.45 37.99
C GLU A 739 -1.59 6.56 37.01
N ALA A 740 -2.27 5.99 36.00
CA ALA A 740 -1.68 5.06 35.05
C ALA A 740 -0.70 5.73 34.07
N LEU A 741 -1.03 6.92 33.54
CA LEU A 741 -0.28 7.55 32.44
C LEU A 741 1.22 7.76 32.76
N PRO A 742 1.61 8.30 33.93
CA PRO A 742 3.03 8.42 34.29
C PRO A 742 3.75 7.07 34.38
N LEU A 743 3.03 6.00 34.75
CA LEU A 743 3.58 4.65 34.84
C LEU A 743 3.74 4.01 33.47
N ILE A 744 2.82 4.26 32.53
CA ILE A 744 2.95 3.86 31.12
C ILE A 744 4.18 4.54 30.50
N GLU A 745 4.33 5.84 30.73
CA GLU A 745 5.51 6.60 30.27
C GLU A 745 6.81 5.98 30.83
N SER A 746 6.85 5.76 32.14
CA SER A 746 8.01 5.17 32.82
C SER A 746 8.32 3.76 32.29
N LYS A 747 7.30 2.92 32.13
CA LYS A 747 7.42 1.57 31.57
C LYS A 747 8.02 1.61 30.16
N PHE A 748 7.49 2.45 29.28
CA PHE A 748 7.98 2.59 27.91
C PHE A 748 9.43 3.07 27.86
N PHE A 749 9.79 4.13 28.60
CA PHE A 749 11.15 4.67 28.55
C PHE A 749 12.18 3.76 29.23
N ASN A 750 11.79 3.01 30.26
CA ASN A 750 12.65 1.98 30.85
C ASN A 750 12.92 0.84 29.85
N ALA A 751 11.89 0.39 29.12
CA ALA A 751 12.04 -0.58 28.05
C ALA A 751 12.95 -0.08 26.92
N LEU A 752 12.76 1.17 26.50
CA LEU A 752 13.55 1.80 25.43
C LEU A 752 15.03 1.92 25.81
N LYS A 753 15.31 2.33 27.06
CA LYS A 753 16.68 2.52 27.57
C LYS A 753 17.53 1.25 27.50
N ASP A 754 16.92 0.09 27.74
CA ASP A 754 17.61 -1.20 27.72
C ASP A 754 17.54 -1.91 26.37
N SER A 755 16.97 -1.25 25.35
CA SER A 755 16.79 -1.83 24.02
C SER A 755 17.98 -1.54 23.10
N PRO A 756 18.13 -2.25 21.97
CA PRO A 756 19.14 -1.95 20.96
C PRO A 756 18.93 -0.64 20.19
N VAL A 757 17.82 0.09 20.43
CA VAL A 757 17.48 1.33 19.71
C VAL A 757 18.57 2.39 19.91
N PRO A 758 19.05 3.07 18.84
CA PRO A 758 20.15 4.03 18.94
C PRO A 758 19.89 5.20 19.89
N GLN A 759 20.90 5.53 20.72
CA GLN A 759 20.81 6.61 21.72
C GLN A 759 20.41 7.98 21.12
N GLN A 760 20.79 8.23 19.88
CA GLN A 760 20.45 9.44 19.14
C GLN A 760 18.94 9.59 18.85
N SER A 761 18.19 8.49 18.79
CA SER A 761 16.74 8.49 18.54
C SER A 761 15.92 8.84 19.78
N LEU A 762 16.47 8.69 21.00
CA LEU A 762 15.71 8.81 22.25
C LEU A 762 15.07 10.19 22.43
N SER A 763 15.80 11.26 22.13
CA SER A 763 15.27 12.63 22.25
C SER A 763 14.07 12.86 21.32
N ALA A 764 14.16 12.35 20.08
CA ALA A 764 13.06 12.45 19.12
C ALA A 764 11.85 11.62 19.57
N ILE A 765 12.07 10.40 20.07
CA ILE A 765 11.00 9.54 20.61
C ILE A 765 10.33 10.21 21.83
N GLN A 766 11.11 10.79 22.73
CA GLN A 766 10.62 11.53 23.89
C GLN A 766 9.75 12.74 23.50
N ASP A 767 10.18 13.50 22.51
CA ASP A 767 9.42 14.64 22.00
C ASP A 767 8.11 14.19 21.33
N LEU A 768 8.15 13.12 20.51
CA LEU A 768 6.94 12.55 19.92
C LEU A 768 5.96 12.01 20.98
N PHE A 769 6.46 11.40 22.04
CA PHE A 769 5.63 10.95 23.16
C PHE A 769 4.88 12.13 23.81
N LYS A 770 5.58 13.25 24.05
CA LYS A 770 5.04 14.44 24.74
C LYS A 770 4.18 15.33 23.84
N THR A 771 4.45 15.38 22.54
CA THR A 771 3.85 16.36 21.63
C THR A 771 2.86 15.68 20.67
N THR A 772 1.56 15.73 20.98
CA THR A 772 0.50 15.07 20.18
C THR A 772 0.41 15.58 18.75
N ASP A 773 0.43 16.89 18.52
CA ASP A 773 0.34 17.44 17.15
C ASP A 773 1.51 17.00 16.28
N LYS A 774 2.72 17.01 16.85
CA LYS A 774 3.93 16.55 16.18
C LYS A 774 3.84 15.06 15.87
N PHE A 775 3.40 14.24 16.83
CA PHE A 775 3.15 12.82 16.61
C PHE A 775 2.18 12.61 15.45
N ASN A 776 1.01 13.26 15.46
CA ASN A 776 -0.03 13.09 14.45
C ASN A 776 0.45 13.44 13.04
N GLN A 777 1.33 14.43 12.88
CA GLN A 777 1.88 14.87 11.59
C GLN A 777 3.09 14.04 11.13
N THR A 778 3.71 13.26 12.02
CA THR A 778 4.88 12.46 11.69
C THR A 778 4.50 11.36 10.69
N SER A 779 5.26 11.21 9.61
CA SER A 779 5.03 10.12 8.67
C SER A 779 5.34 8.78 9.34
N VAL A 780 4.65 7.72 8.93
CA VAL A 780 4.91 6.36 9.45
C VAL A 780 6.36 5.96 9.20
N LEU A 781 6.94 6.38 8.07
CA LEU A 781 8.34 6.09 7.74
C LEU A 781 9.30 6.75 8.72
N ASP A 782 9.09 8.03 9.03
CA ASP A 782 9.92 8.77 9.99
C ASP A 782 9.79 8.18 11.39
N PHE A 783 8.58 7.82 11.81
CA PHE A 783 8.34 7.18 13.10
C PHE A 783 9.07 5.84 13.21
N VAL A 784 8.90 4.94 12.24
CA VAL A 784 9.55 3.62 12.26
C VAL A 784 11.08 3.75 12.17
N ASN A 785 11.60 4.74 11.44
CA ASN A 785 13.03 5.03 11.37
C ASN A 785 13.67 5.29 12.74
N LEU A 786 12.92 5.82 13.71
CA LEU A 786 13.44 6.09 15.06
C LEU A 786 13.80 4.81 15.82
N PHE A 787 13.19 3.67 15.48
CA PHE A 787 13.36 2.40 16.16
C PHE A 787 14.26 1.41 15.42
N LYS A 788 14.93 1.83 14.34
CA LYS A 788 15.86 0.97 13.58
C LYS A 788 17.20 0.84 14.30
N CYS A 789 17.77 -0.36 14.26
CA CYS A 789 19.06 -0.68 14.86
C CYS A 789 20.15 -0.87 13.80
#